data_AF-A0A1Q9DTX6-F1
#
_entry.id   AF-A0A1Q9DTX6-F1
#
_cell.length_a   1.000
_cell.length_b   1.000
_cell.length_c   1.000
_cell.angle_alpha   90.00
_cell.angle_beta   90.00
_cell.angle_gamma   90.00
#
_symmetry.space_group_name_H-M   'P 1'
#
loop_
_entity.id
_entity.type
_entity.pdbx_description
1 polymer ?
#
loop_
_entity_poly.entity_id
_entity_poly.type
_entity_poly.pdbx_seq_one_letter_code
_entity_poly.pdbx_strand_id
1 'polypeptide(L)'
;MREKRSTQVSHARILRDLRNYDRTRQLMEKRGIYLGLPSTQVKADEMSAKFAKATEDAKKYAEQHELERTVTHMVNNLMATKPEEPTAHMLRWLLTTCSADQLKAAPVKIARDLPPAKHVTRPEERTLEMYEKLNSLPTRSATSIYRALDGESSLSARRHDELDRWKSAQVNFVQCKWIMELPAHLQPFPTRRNWFPAFIEDCLVLPTMAEPSTAAKLTAEFVGTFLLIFTVGCNVLGGSATWAGVSIAFVLMVAIYALGGISGANFNPAVSVTLGISKAMGGPGLDWKTVGLYAGVQSAAGIAAAICYTLLFGKSFNLAPAKGFSWYHAGLCEMLYTFMLTFVVMNVAAAKKNVSEKNQYYGMAIAFTVLAGAYGAGAVSGGCFNPAVALGIDVSSAGVGFGWCVPYILFELLGSAMAAALFKVVRPEDFGGEKSQATELVSEFLGTYMLVLTVGLNVLGSSKAAAFSIASSLTSMIYALGDVSGAHFNPAVTMAIFASGRCPELTPAKAGTYAGVQIAGGIAAALTYAFIYQGRTFGLGPVGTSTWAAVSVAEIVFTFVLAYVVLSVAVSERTKASHLFGLVIGSCVTVGGFAIGGISGGSLNPAVSFGIAAANVLNGGLFFKALIYTVLELVGGVAAAGIFKFTHEAPSRQIPRLRTMALRAALVALVSAVAAAEKYAVIAAGSSGFMNYRHQADACHAYQLMLQSGVPADNIILMMQDDVANSSENPFPGQLFNKPGENPPDVYKGCKVDYSGDIVTGKLFMDVLTGNTEGAKGKVLKSGASVTVFVNFVDHGGPGIVAFPNGPVLTVKELSQTLKTMQSKQMFKQMVFYMEACESGSMFPDLKADSKILAVTASNADESSWGTYCGDSAMVKGKNVGSCLGDLFSVNWMQDDDLGKFKSESFRSQISKVTKLTDKSHVCSFGDKSFEDEKIGSVETTSLSVSPSDAAQGAVDARDIYVTQAMWAWQHAADWESKQKAWKRLVGIMKDQEADEALFAGMAAAACADVNPELLIQCQKKILSELMEMTHMDCHHELAHAVHEKCPASDYHNSAGGWNGFNMKFARVLLNLCESQGVLGKSTTQLVDLVHERCAKAALGRAETQIVV
;
A
#
# COMPACT_ATOMS: atom_id res chain seq x y z
N MET A 1 -33.03 -64.82 27.38
CA MET A 1 -34.19 -65.24 26.56
C MET A 1 -35.20 -64.09 26.58
N ARG A 2 -35.08 -62.98 25.83
CA ARG A 2 -34.74 -62.81 24.40
C ARG A 2 -35.46 -63.80 23.49
N GLU A 3 -36.19 -63.22 22.53
CA GLU A 3 -36.76 -63.82 21.33
C GLU A 3 -37.87 -64.84 21.52
N LYS A 4 -39.12 -64.44 21.18
CA LYS A 4 -40.09 -65.23 20.37
C LYS A 4 -41.54 -64.74 20.41
N ARG A 5 -41.84 -63.46 20.71
CA ARG A 5 -43.23 -62.96 20.61
C ARG A 5 -43.48 -61.67 19.82
N SER A 6 -42.49 -61.03 19.20
CA SER A 6 -42.74 -59.83 18.37
C SER A 6 -42.85 -60.07 16.85
N THR A 7 -42.58 -61.28 16.35
CA THR A 7 -42.49 -61.55 14.91
C THR A 7 -43.78 -61.98 14.22
N GLN A 8 -44.91 -62.10 14.92
CA GLN A 8 -46.20 -62.44 14.28
C GLN A 8 -47.19 -61.26 14.15
N VAL A 9 -46.97 -60.14 14.84
CA VAL A 9 -47.87 -58.96 14.74
C VAL A 9 -47.43 -57.98 13.63
N SER A 10 -46.17 -58.01 13.20
CA SER A 10 -45.69 -57.15 12.09
C SER A 10 -46.11 -57.64 10.71
N HIS A 11 -46.23 -58.96 10.50
CA HIS A 11 -46.57 -59.51 9.18
C HIS A 11 -48.02 -59.23 8.76
N ALA A 12 -48.96 -59.24 9.71
CA ALA A 12 -50.36 -58.92 9.44
C ALA A 12 -50.60 -57.43 9.15
N ARG A 13 -49.73 -56.54 9.68
CA ARG A 13 -49.79 -55.09 9.42
C ARG A 13 -49.24 -54.76 8.04
N ILE A 14 -48.10 -55.34 7.68
CA ILE A 14 -47.47 -55.21 6.35
C ILE A 14 -48.38 -55.77 5.25
N LEU A 15 -49.06 -56.90 5.48
CA LEU A 15 -50.02 -57.45 4.51
C LEU A 15 -51.33 -56.67 4.41
N ARG A 16 -51.68 -55.84 5.40
CA ARG A 16 -52.82 -54.92 5.36
C ARG A 16 -52.46 -53.62 4.61
N ASP A 17 -51.23 -53.14 4.79
CA ASP A 17 -50.71 -51.95 4.11
C ASP A 17 -50.39 -52.21 2.64
N LEU A 18 -49.88 -53.40 2.30
CA LEU A 18 -49.74 -53.86 0.90
C LEU A 18 -51.10 -54.02 0.22
N ARG A 19 -52.14 -54.49 0.93
CA ARG A 19 -53.50 -54.57 0.39
C ARG A 19 -54.13 -53.19 0.17
N ASN A 20 -53.76 -52.19 0.97
CA ASN A 20 -54.18 -50.79 0.79
C ASN A 20 -53.41 -50.11 -0.34
N TYR A 21 -52.14 -50.45 -0.54
CA TYR A 21 -51.34 -50.02 -1.69
C TYR A 21 -51.90 -50.59 -3.00
N ASP A 22 -52.24 -51.87 -3.04
CA ASP A 22 -52.88 -52.50 -4.21
C ASP A 22 -54.28 -51.96 -4.48
N ARG A 23 -55.05 -51.58 -3.45
CA ARG A 23 -56.36 -50.93 -3.62
C ARG A 23 -56.23 -49.50 -4.15
N THR A 24 -55.18 -48.78 -3.74
CA THR A 24 -54.84 -47.44 -4.25
C THR A 24 -54.35 -47.53 -5.69
N ARG A 25 -53.55 -48.55 -6.03
CA ARG A 25 -53.13 -48.87 -7.38
C ARG A 25 -54.29 -49.26 -8.29
N GLN A 26 -55.23 -50.10 -7.83
CA GLN A 26 -56.43 -50.45 -8.59
C GLN A 26 -57.39 -49.25 -8.78
N LEU A 27 -57.45 -48.33 -7.81
CA LEU A 27 -58.17 -47.06 -7.95
C LEU A 27 -57.48 -46.11 -8.93
N MET A 28 -56.15 -46.15 -9.03
CA MET A 28 -55.36 -45.41 -10.03
C MET A 28 -55.49 -46.04 -11.43
N GLU A 29 -55.56 -47.37 -11.54
CA GLU A 29 -55.82 -48.11 -12.80
C GLU A 29 -57.25 -47.86 -13.31
N LYS A 30 -58.26 -47.86 -12.44
CA LYS A 30 -59.64 -47.47 -12.80
C LYS A 30 -59.77 -46.00 -13.19
N ARG A 31 -58.81 -45.15 -12.81
CA ARG A 31 -58.73 -43.72 -13.14
C ARG A 31 -57.74 -43.41 -14.26
N GLY A 32 -57.12 -44.42 -14.88
CA GLY A 32 -56.27 -44.23 -16.07
C GLY A 32 -54.97 -43.47 -15.82
N ILE A 33 -54.42 -43.50 -14.60
CA ILE A 33 -53.16 -42.84 -14.25
C ILE A 33 -52.13 -43.90 -13.85
N TYR A 34 -51.49 -44.55 -14.82
CA TYR A 34 -50.03 -44.65 -14.94
C TYR A 34 -49.63 -45.44 -16.18
N LEU A 35 -48.48 -45.04 -16.71
CA LEU A 35 -47.77 -45.52 -17.88
C LEU A 35 -47.64 -47.06 -17.92
N GLY A 36 -48.14 -47.65 -19.01
CA GLY A 36 -47.74 -48.99 -19.41
C GLY A 36 -46.35 -48.95 -20.07
N LEU A 37 -45.37 -49.61 -19.45
CA LEU A 37 -44.28 -50.24 -20.19
C LEU A 37 -44.55 -51.75 -20.17
N PRO A 38 -44.74 -52.40 -21.32
CA PRO A 38 -44.56 -53.84 -21.43
C PRO A 38 -43.06 -54.15 -21.45
N SER A 39 -42.68 -55.15 -20.68
CA SER A 39 -41.45 -55.88 -20.87
C SER A 39 -41.33 -56.36 -22.32
N THR A 40 -40.26 -55.96 -23.01
CA THR A 40 -39.49 -56.82 -23.94
C THR A 40 -38.29 -56.04 -24.46
N GLN A 41 -37.10 -56.63 -24.27
CA GLN A 41 -35.90 -56.30 -25.03
C GLN A 41 -36.20 -56.31 -26.54
N VAL A 42 -35.46 -55.48 -27.29
CA VAL A 42 -35.55 -55.21 -28.75
C VAL A 42 -36.47 -54.02 -29.11
N LYS A 43 -35.89 -52.81 -29.25
CA LYS A 43 -36.31 -51.66 -30.12
C LYS A 43 -35.65 -50.29 -29.77
N ALA A 44 -34.40 -50.25 -29.30
CA ALA A 44 -33.72 -48.97 -29.01
C ALA A 44 -33.47 -48.12 -30.28
N ASP A 45 -33.16 -48.76 -31.41
CA ASP A 45 -32.80 -48.04 -32.64
C ASP A 45 -34.01 -47.43 -33.38
N GLU A 46 -35.20 -48.00 -33.19
CA GLU A 46 -36.45 -47.50 -33.79
C GLU A 46 -36.96 -46.22 -33.09
N MET A 47 -36.60 -46.03 -31.82
CA MET A 47 -37.04 -44.89 -31.00
C MET A 47 -36.23 -43.63 -31.29
N SER A 48 -34.93 -43.77 -31.56
CA SER A 48 -34.06 -42.67 -31.98
C SER A 48 -34.48 -42.10 -33.34
N ALA A 49 -34.84 -42.97 -34.29
CA ALA A 49 -35.36 -42.55 -35.59
C ALA A 49 -36.74 -41.87 -35.50
N LYS A 50 -37.61 -42.30 -34.57
CA LYS A 50 -38.92 -41.66 -34.33
C LYS A 50 -38.78 -40.28 -33.67
N PHE A 51 -37.82 -40.09 -32.78
CA PHE A 51 -37.55 -38.79 -32.17
C PHE A 51 -37.03 -37.78 -33.19
N ALA A 52 -36.08 -38.18 -34.04
CA ALA A 52 -35.59 -37.34 -35.13
C ALA A 52 -36.72 -36.95 -36.10
N LYS A 53 -37.59 -37.91 -36.44
CA LYS A 53 -38.78 -37.65 -37.28
C LYS A 53 -39.81 -36.74 -36.60
N ALA A 54 -40.05 -36.88 -35.30
CA ALA A 54 -40.99 -36.03 -34.56
C ALA A 54 -40.50 -34.57 -34.48
N THR A 55 -39.19 -34.35 -34.37
CA THR A 55 -38.60 -33.01 -34.39
C THR A 55 -38.66 -32.38 -35.79
N GLU A 56 -38.40 -33.16 -36.84
CA GLU A 56 -38.54 -32.72 -38.23
C GLU A 56 -40.01 -32.44 -38.60
N ASP A 57 -40.94 -33.29 -38.16
CA ASP A 57 -42.39 -33.14 -38.38
C ASP A 57 -42.95 -31.94 -37.60
N ALA A 58 -42.45 -31.65 -36.39
CA ALA A 58 -42.83 -30.45 -35.62
C ALA A 58 -42.35 -29.15 -36.29
N LYS A 59 -41.14 -29.18 -36.88
CA LYS A 59 -40.59 -28.05 -37.64
C LYS A 59 -41.35 -27.84 -38.95
N LYS A 60 -41.66 -28.93 -39.68
CA LYS A 60 -42.54 -28.90 -40.85
C LYS A 60 -43.95 -28.44 -40.51
N TYR A 61 -44.51 -28.79 -39.35
CA TYR A 61 -45.82 -28.35 -38.91
C TYR A 61 -45.84 -26.83 -38.66
N ALA A 62 -44.79 -26.29 -38.03
CA ALA A 62 -44.64 -24.85 -37.82
C ALA A 62 -44.53 -24.06 -39.14
N GLU A 63 -43.79 -24.59 -40.11
CA GLU A 63 -43.63 -24.01 -41.45
C GLU A 63 -44.90 -24.19 -42.32
N GLN A 64 -45.53 -25.37 -42.32
CA GLN A 64 -46.74 -25.67 -43.11
C GLN A 64 -47.97 -24.89 -42.65
N HIS A 65 -48.03 -24.53 -41.36
CA HIS A 65 -49.15 -23.76 -40.82
C HIS A 65 -48.85 -22.26 -40.67
N GLU A 66 -47.75 -21.76 -41.26
CA GLU A 66 -47.30 -20.36 -41.24
C GLU A 66 -47.37 -19.71 -39.83
N LEU A 67 -47.13 -20.48 -38.76
CA LEU A 67 -47.40 -20.06 -37.39
C LEU A 67 -46.62 -18.79 -37.00
N GLU A 68 -45.39 -18.65 -37.48
CA GLU A 68 -44.59 -17.44 -37.28
C GLU A 68 -45.20 -16.21 -37.97
N ARG A 69 -45.81 -16.38 -39.15
CA ARG A 69 -46.41 -15.28 -39.90
C ARG A 69 -47.71 -14.81 -39.25
N THR A 70 -48.50 -15.73 -38.69
CA THR A 70 -49.71 -15.43 -37.91
C THR A 70 -49.37 -14.68 -36.62
N VAL A 71 -48.34 -15.11 -35.89
CA VAL A 71 -47.87 -14.41 -34.68
C VAL A 71 -47.35 -13.02 -35.02
N THR A 72 -46.62 -12.89 -36.13
CA THR A 72 -46.11 -11.59 -36.60
C THR A 72 -47.25 -10.64 -37.00
N HIS A 73 -48.28 -11.12 -37.69
CA HIS A 73 -49.46 -10.33 -38.03
C HIS A 73 -50.26 -9.89 -36.80
N MET A 74 -50.38 -10.75 -35.79
CA MET A 74 -51.05 -10.43 -34.53
C MET A 74 -50.33 -9.29 -33.79
N VAL A 75 -49.01 -9.41 -33.67
CA VAL A 75 -48.15 -8.42 -32.98
C VAL A 75 -48.15 -7.08 -33.72
N ASN A 76 -48.08 -7.11 -35.06
CA ASN A 76 -48.15 -5.89 -35.85
C ASN A 76 -49.52 -5.20 -35.77
N ASN A 77 -50.61 -5.97 -35.71
CA ASN A 77 -51.95 -5.41 -35.55
C ASN A 77 -52.14 -4.79 -34.15
N LEU A 78 -51.63 -5.46 -33.10
CA LEU A 78 -51.62 -4.96 -31.73
C LEU A 78 -50.85 -3.63 -31.61
N MET A 79 -49.69 -3.56 -32.25
CA MET A 79 -48.82 -2.37 -32.28
C MET A 79 -49.46 -1.21 -33.05
N ALA A 80 -50.18 -1.51 -34.13
CA ALA A 80 -50.83 -0.50 -34.97
C ALA A 80 -52.12 0.05 -34.36
N THR A 81 -52.90 -0.79 -33.68
CA THR A 81 -54.21 -0.40 -33.14
C THR A 81 -54.14 0.07 -31.68
N LYS A 82 -53.08 -0.31 -30.94
CA LYS A 82 -52.85 0.02 -29.52
C LYS A 82 -54.13 -0.02 -28.67
N PRO A 83 -54.85 -1.15 -28.66
CA PRO A 83 -56.11 -1.26 -27.95
C PRO A 83 -55.86 -1.19 -26.44
N GLU A 84 -56.79 -0.58 -25.70
CA GLU A 84 -56.68 -0.40 -24.24
C GLU A 84 -56.54 -1.73 -23.47
N GLU A 85 -57.03 -2.84 -24.05
CA GLU A 85 -56.98 -4.19 -23.48
C GLU A 85 -56.25 -5.15 -24.45
N PRO A 86 -54.90 -5.20 -24.44
CA PRO A 86 -54.11 -5.90 -25.45
C PRO A 86 -54.33 -7.41 -25.47
N THR A 87 -54.44 -8.02 -24.29
CA THR A 87 -54.62 -9.47 -24.14
C THR A 87 -55.99 -9.93 -24.63
N ALA A 88 -57.05 -9.16 -24.33
CA ALA A 88 -58.40 -9.45 -24.83
C ALA A 88 -58.50 -9.21 -26.34
N HIS A 89 -57.80 -8.19 -26.86
CA HIS A 89 -57.72 -7.93 -28.29
C HIS A 89 -56.95 -9.02 -29.05
N MET A 90 -55.83 -9.51 -28.51
CA MET A 90 -55.09 -10.65 -29.07
C MET A 90 -55.92 -11.93 -29.04
N LEU A 91 -56.62 -12.21 -27.94
CA LEU A 91 -57.53 -13.35 -27.83
C LEU A 91 -58.68 -13.25 -28.84
N ARG A 92 -59.28 -12.06 -29.01
CA ARG A 92 -60.34 -11.83 -30.01
C ARG A 92 -59.79 -11.96 -31.43
N TRP A 93 -58.61 -11.43 -31.72
CA TRP A 93 -57.95 -11.53 -33.03
C TRP A 93 -57.65 -12.99 -33.39
N LEU A 94 -57.13 -13.78 -32.44
CA LEU A 94 -56.92 -15.22 -32.61
C LEU A 94 -58.24 -15.95 -32.85
N LEU A 95 -59.29 -15.65 -32.07
CA LEU A 95 -60.60 -16.25 -32.22
C LEU A 95 -61.29 -15.88 -33.54
N THR A 96 -61.12 -14.67 -34.06
CA THR A 96 -61.72 -14.24 -35.35
C THR A 96 -60.95 -14.74 -36.58
N THR A 97 -59.70 -15.17 -36.40
CA THR A 97 -58.83 -15.64 -37.49
C THR A 97 -58.84 -17.18 -37.63
N CYS A 98 -59.41 -17.89 -36.64
CA CYS A 98 -59.68 -19.33 -36.71
C CYS A 98 -60.84 -19.65 -37.66
N SER A 99 -60.78 -20.79 -38.37
CA SER A 99 -61.89 -21.24 -39.22
C SER A 99 -63.09 -21.70 -38.37
N ALA A 100 -64.29 -21.66 -38.95
CA ALA A 100 -65.54 -22.01 -38.25
C ALA A 100 -65.52 -23.44 -37.64
N ASP A 101 -64.76 -24.36 -38.25
CA ASP A 101 -64.63 -25.73 -37.76
C ASP A 101 -63.64 -25.84 -36.58
N GLN A 102 -62.59 -25.02 -36.55
CA GLN A 102 -61.62 -24.98 -35.44
C GLN A 102 -62.23 -24.38 -34.16
N LEU A 103 -63.09 -23.38 -34.31
CA LEU A 103 -63.82 -22.78 -33.18
C LEU A 103 -64.81 -23.75 -32.52
N LYS A 104 -65.38 -24.71 -33.26
CA LYS A 104 -66.28 -25.73 -32.70
C LYS A 104 -65.56 -26.77 -31.82
N ALA A 105 -64.26 -27.00 -32.05
CA ALA A 105 -63.46 -27.99 -31.31
C ALA A 105 -62.79 -27.42 -30.05
N ALA A 106 -62.68 -26.10 -29.93
CA ALA A 106 -62.08 -25.45 -28.76
C ALA A 106 -63.14 -25.21 -27.65
N PRO A 107 -62.86 -25.56 -26.38
CA PRO A 107 -63.83 -25.48 -25.29
C PRO A 107 -63.92 -24.06 -24.72
N VAL A 108 -64.06 -23.04 -25.56
CA VAL A 108 -64.06 -21.63 -25.14
C VAL A 108 -65.36 -20.96 -25.60
N LYS A 109 -66.20 -20.54 -24.65
CA LYS A 109 -67.42 -19.75 -24.92
C LYS A 109 -67.19 -18.29 -24.54
N ILE A 110 -67.44 -17.38 -25.49
CA ILE A 110 -67.33 -15.94 -25.28
C ILE A 110 -68.49 -15.47 -24.40
N ALA A 111 -68.18 -14.92 -23.22
CA ALA A 111 -69.19 -14.58 -22.21
C ALA A 111 -69.79 -13.17 -22.37
N ARG A 112 -69.08 -12.24 -23.05
CA ARG A 112 -69.58 -10.87 -23.28
C ARG A 112 -68.77 -10.19 -24.38
N ASP A 113 -69.45 -9.46 -25.26
CA ASP A 113 -68.81 -8.66 -26.30
C ASP A 113 -68.66 -7.20 -25.85
N LEU A 114 -67.51 -6.59 -26.18
CA LEU A 114 -67.21 -5.17 -25.90
C LEU A 114 -67.67 -4.28 -27.07
N PRO A 115 -68.18 -3.06 -26.80
CA PRO A 115 -68.75 -2.17 -27.81
C PRO A 115 -67.67 -1.54 -28.71
N PRO A 116 -68.01 -1.15 -29.95
CA PRO A 116 -67.03 -0.63 -30.91
C PRO A 116 -66.57 0.78 -30.53
N ALA A 117 -65.25 0.98 -30.57
CA ALA A 117 -64.63 2.27 -30.30
C ALA A 117 -65.02 3.32 -31.35
N LYS A 118 -65.44 4.51 -30.89
CA LYS A 118 -65.64 5.67 -31.74
C LYS A 118 -64.29 6.24 -32.19
N HIS A 119 -64.13 6.34 -33.50
CA HIS A 119 -63.09 7.13 -34.15
C HIS A 119 -63.16 8.60 -33.69
N VAL A 120 -62.04 9.14 -33.21
CA VAL A 120 -61.74 10.57 -33.34
C VAL A 120 -60.69 10.71 -34.43
N THR A 121 -61.14 11.34 -35.50
CA THR A 121 -60.43 11.70 -36.73
C THR A 121 -59.41 12.80 -36.49
N ARG A 122 -58.27 12.66 -37.20
CA ARG A 122 -57.23 13.66 -37.54
C ARG A 122 -57.86 14.93 -38.18
N PRO A 123 -57.15 16.05 -38.51
CA PRO A 123 -55.72 16.13 -38.90
C PRO A 123 -54.96 17.47 -38.71
N GLU A 124 -53.68 17.47 -39.14
CA GLU A 124 -52.86 18.62 -39.56
C GLU A 124 -52.36 19.55 -38.42
N GLU A 125 -51.07 19.86 -38.25
CA GLU A 125 -49.91 19.77 -39.11
C GLU A 125 -48.63 19.81 -38.25
N ARG A 126 -47.61 19.11 -38.75
CA ARG A 126 -46.21 19.23 -38.31
C ARG A 126 -45.73 20.64 -38.62
N THR A 127 -44.79 21.19 -37.85
CA THR A 127 -43.62 21.82 -38.49
C THR A 127 -42.35 21.76 -37.65
N LEU A 128 -41.30 21.36 -38.36
CA LEU A 128 -39.87 21.48 -38.07
C LEU A 128 -39.45 22.95 -37.78
N GLU A 129 -40.32 23.92 -38.05
CA GLU A 129 -40.09 25.36 -37.85
C GLU A 129 -39.88 25.76 -36.38
N MET A 130 -40.46 25.05 -35.41
CA MET A 130 -40.25 25.39 -34.00
C MET A 130 -38.89 24.91 -33.49
N TYR A 131 -38.32 23.88 -34.11
CA TYR A 131 -36.96 23.41 -33.85
C TYR A 131 -35.92 24.26 -34.60
N GLU A 132 -36.25 24.74 -35.80
CA GLU A 132 -35.37 25.63 -36.57
C GLU A 132 -35.37 27.07 -36.05
N LYS A 133 -36.48 27.60 -35.48
CA LYS A 133 -36.50 28.93 -34.82
C LYS A 133 -35.68 29.00 -33.53
N LEU A 134 -35.50 27.88 -32.84
CA LEU A 134 -34.63 27.80 -31.65
C LEU A 134 -33.15 27.67 -32.03
N ASN A 135 -32.85 27.15 -33.23
CA ASN A 135 -31.49 26.96 -33.74
C ASN A 135 -31.02 28.03 -34.74
N SER A 136 -31.86 28.99 -35.13
CA SER A 136 -31.51 30.05 -36.09
C SER A 136 -31.09 31.40 -35.45
N LEU A 137 -30.73 31.43 -34.17
CA LEU A 137 -30.12 32.61 -33.55
C LEU A 137 -28.58 32.54 -33.69
N PRO A 138 -27.93 33.53 -34.31
CA PRO A 138 -26.49 33.48 -34.55
C PRO A 138 -25.71 33.78 -33.27
N THR A 139 -25.15 32.76 -32.62
CA THR A 139 -24.10 32.96 -31.61
C THR A 139 -22.73 32.95 -32.29
N ARG A 140 -22.33 34.17 -32.70
CA ARG A 140 -20.94 34.49 -33.02
C ARG A 140 -20.04 34.25 -31.80
N SER A 141 -18.82 33.80 -32.11
CA SER A 141 -17.68 33.61 -31.22
C SER A 141 -17.47 34.74 -30.22
N ALA A 142 -17.20 34.37 -28.96
CA ALA A 142 -16.69 35.27 -27.95
C ALA A 142 -15.25 34.88 -27.57
N THR A 143 -14.33 35.06 -28.52
CA THR A 143 -13.01 35.59 -28.19
C THR A 143 -13.13 37.11 -28.38
N SER A 144 -12.97 37.84 -27.27
CA SER A 144 -12.90 39.31 -27.09
C SER A 144 -14.19 40.16 -27.09
N ILE A 145 -14.67 40.49 -25.87
CA ILE A 145 -15.09 41.84 -25.49
C ILE A 145 -14.34 42.20 -24.19
N TYR A 146 -13.22 42.88 -24.34
CA TYR A 146 -12.93 44.10 -23.60
C TYR A 146 -13.15 45.24 -24.61
N ARG A 147 -13.75 46.37 -24.16
CA ARG A 147 -14.29 47.55 -24.89
C ARG A 147 -15.80 47.45 -25.14
N ALA A 148 -16.67 48.38 -24.78
CA ALA A 148 -16.50 49.79 -24.44
C ALA A 148 -17.75 50.26 -23.67
N LEU A 149 -17.54 51.11 -22.67
CA LEU A 149 -18.05 52.47 -22.81
C LEU A 149 -16.81 53.35 -22.97
N ASP A 150 -16.68 53.87 -24.19
CA ASP A 150 -15.94 55.04 -24.65
C ASP A 150 -14.44 55.13 -24.35
N GLY A 151 -13.56 55.37 -25.31
CA GLY A 151 -13.75 55.88 -26.67
C GLY A 151 -12.54 56.76 -27.00
N GLU A 152 -12.01 56.60 -28.22
CA GLU A 152 -11.09 57.51 -28.92
C GLU A 152 -9.66 57.67 -28.35
N SER A 153 -8.60 57.89 -29.11
CA SER A 153 -8.37 57.94 -30.55
C SER A 153 -6.84 57.95 -30.79
N SER A 154 -6.44 57.42 -31.94
CA SER A 154 -5.34 57.90 -32.78
C SER A 154 -3.85 57.73 -32.36
N LEU A 155 -3.12 57.15 -33.33
CA LEU A 155 -1.81 57.58 -33.83
C LEU A 155 -0.52 57.33 -33.01
N SER A 156 0.28 56.45 -33.62
CA SER A 156 1.73 56.61 -33.89
C SER A 156 2.75 56.13 -32.84
N ALA A 157 3.54 55.14 -33.28
CA ALA A 157 5.00 55.06 -33.23
C ALA A 157 5.73 55.62 -31.99
N ARG A 158 6.41 54.72 -31.25
CA ARG A 158 7.88 54.72 -30.98
C ARG A 158 8.23 54.16 -29.59
N ARG A 159 9.35 53.42 -29.60
CA ARG A 159 10.34 53.17 -28.53
C ARG A 159 9.92 52.17 -27.45
N HIS A 160 10.64 51.05 -27.30
CA HIS A 160 12.02 50.89 -26.79
C HIS A 160 12.15 51.27 -25.31
N ASP A 161 12.80 50.35 -24.58
CA ASP A 161 13.38 50.42 -23.24
C ASP A 161 12.41 50.27 -22.06
N GLU A 162 12.37 49.05 -21.50
CA GLU A 162 12.65 48.78 -20.07
C GLU A 162 12.47 47.28 -19.77
N LEU A 163 13.38 46.45 -20.31
CA LEU A 163 13.52 45.05 -19.95
C LEU A 163 14.95 44.80 -19.47
N ASP A 164 15.36 45.54 -18.44
CA ASP A 164 16.64 45.36 -17.74
C ASP A 164 16.65 46.12 -16.39
N ARG A 165 15.86 45.67 -15.39
CA ARG A 165 16.10 46.09 -13.99
C ARG A 165 15.40 45.32 -12.86
N TRP A 166 15.26 44.00 -12.92
CA TRP A 166 15.03 43.20 -11.68
C TRP A 166 15.94 41.96 -11.64
N LYS A 167 17.26 42.21 -11.67
CA LYS A 167 18.28 41.41 -11.00
C LYS A 167 18.65 42.13 -9.69
N SER A 168 17.97 41.83 -8.57
CA SER A 168 18.47 41.99 -7.19
C SER A 168 17.32 41.93 -6.19
N ALA A 169 17.17 40.79 -5.49
CA ALA A 169 16.55 40.76 -4.17
C ALA A 169 16.99 39.49 -3.44
N GLN A 170 18.19 39.55 -2.87
CA GLN A 170 18.53 38.80 -1.68
C GLN A 170 18.52 39.79 -0.51
N VAL A 171 17.86 39.40 0.58
CA VAL A 171 18.27 39.64 1.96
C VAL A 171 17.77 40.91 2.67
N ASN A 172 17.00 40.63 3.73
CA ASN A 172 16.92 41.24 5.06
C ASN A 172 15.78 42.18 5.47
N PHE A 173 14.99 41.62 6.41
CA PHE A 173 14.77 42.09 7.78
C PHE A 173 14.32 43.54 7.99
N VAL A 174 13.09 43.63 8.52
CA VAL A 174 12.69 44.43 9.69
C VAL A 174 13.16 45.89 9.69
N GLN A 175 12.26 46.81 9.34
CA GLN A 175 11.82 47.84 10.30
C GLN A 175 10.67 48.70 9.77
N CYS A 176 9.76 48.99 10.70
CA CYS A 176 9.06 50.25 10.86
C CYS A 176 8.05 50.69 9.78
N LYS A 177 6.83 50.23 10.02
CA LYS A 177 5.56 50.93 9.78
C LYS A 177 5.55 52.29 10.48
N TRP A 178 5.89 53.38 9.79
CA TRP A 178 5.43 54.75 10.13
C TRP A 178 5.42 55.65 8.87
N ILE A 179 4.26 56.29 8.67
CA ILE A 179 4.04 57.64 8.10
C ILE A 179 3.92 57.82 6.56
N MET A 180 2.67 58.12 6.20
CA MET A 180 2.14 59.12 5.25
C MET A 180 2.45 59.03 3.75
N GLU A 181 1.39 58.64 3.02
CA GLU A 181 0.69 59.42 1.98
C GLU A 181 1.42 60.54 1.21
N LEU A 182 1.27 60.42 -0.11
CA LEU A 182 0.99 61.48 -1.12
C LEU A 182 2.18 62.16 -1.87
N PRO A 183 1.95 62.64 -3.12
CA PRO A 183 2.66 62.14 -4.31
C PRO A 183 3.19 63.22 -5.27
N ALA A 184 3.98 62.78 -6.26
CA ALA A 184 4.39 63.53 -7.46
C ALA A 184 5.18 64.82 -7.11
N HIS A 185 5.98 65.48 -7.92
CA HIS A 185 5.96 65.82 -9.33
C HIS A 185 7.30 66.54 -9.58
N LEU A 186 7.82 66.45 -10.81
CA LEU A 186 8.97 67.17 -11.39
C LEU A 186 10.33 66.43 -11.41
N GLN A 187 10.52 65.71 -12.53
CA GLN A 187 11.81 65.53 -13.21
C GLN A 187 12.34 66.88 -13.79
N PRO A 188 13.43 66.95 -14.58
CA PRO A 188 14.63 66.10 -14.75
C PRO A 188 15.98 66.89 -14.71
N PHE A 189 17.10 66.15 -14.73
CA PHE A 189 18.51 66.42 -15.19
C PHE A 189 18.88 67.79 -15.84
N PRO A 190 20.16 68.28 -15.85
CA PRO A 190 21.44 67.51 -15.94
C PRO A 190 22.75 68.12 -15.30
N THR A 191 23.78 67.28 -15.19
CA THR A 191 25.25 67.56 -15.25
C THR A 191 25.90 68.68 -14.39
N ARG A 192 26.79 68.32 -13.45
CA ARG A 192 28.26 68.60 -13.45
C ARG A 192 28.87 68.43 -12.05
N ARG A 193 30.16 68.11 -12.08
CA ARG A 193 31.14 67.96 -10.99
C ARG A 193 31.19 69.15 -10.02
N ASN A 194 31.46 68.80 -8.76
CA ASN A 194 32.06 69.58 -7.67
C ASN A 194 31.27 70.77 -7.16
N TRP A 195 30.88 70.75 -5.87
CA TRP A 195 30.93 71.85 -4.90
C TRP A 195 30.34 71.30 -3.58
N PHE A 196 31.18 70.79 -2.69
CA PHE A 196 31.26 71.13 -1.26
C PHE A 196 32.12 70.10 -0.50
N PRO A 197 33.37 70.47 -0.14
CA PRO A 197 34.18 69.74 0.84
C PRO A 197 33.74 70.10 2.26
N ALA A 198 34.10 69.25 3.22
CA ALA A 198 33.93 69.43 4.67
C ALA A 198 32.49 69.32 5.20
N PHE A 199 31.96 68.09 5.27
CA PHE A 199 31.06 67.64 6.36
C PHE A 199 30.74 66.13 6.35
N ILE A 200 31.37 65.32 5.48
CA ILE A 200 31.15 63.85 5.39
C ILE A 200 32.48 63.10 5.34
N GLU A 201 33.42 63.41 6.24
CA GLU A 201 34.52 62.48 6.56
C GLU A 201 34.50 62.04 8.04
N ASP A 202 33.75 62.72 8.93
CA ASP A 202 33.68 62.37 10.36
C ASP A 202 32.45 61.54 10.78
N CYS A 203 31.52 61.19 9.87
CA CYS A 203 30.29 60.44 10.22
C CYS A 203 30.15 59.05 9.56
N LEU A 204 31.17 58.54 8.88
CA LEU A 204 31.15 57.23 8.22
C LEU A 204 32.35 56.33 8.58
N VAL A 205 32.99 56.58 9.72
CA VAL A 205 33.67 55.51 10.43
C VAL A 205 32.58 54.72 11.16
N LEU A 206 32.01 53.72 10.49
CA LEU A 206 31.28 52.67 11.21
C LEU A 206 32.17 52.22 12.37
N PRO A 207 31.70 52.24 13.62
CA PRO A 207 32.52 51.75 14.72
C PRO A 207 32.87 50.31 14.37
N THR A 208 34.16 50.02 14.26
CA THR A 208 34.67 48.65 14.26
C THR A 208 33.91 47.92 15.36
N MET A 209 33.11 46.90 15.01
CA MET A 209 32.33 46.14 15.98
C MET A 209 33.25 45.81 17.15
N ALA A 210 32.99 46.41 18.32
CA ALA A 210 33.88 46.26 19.46
C ALA A 210 34.01 44.77 19.77
N GLU A 211 35.25 44.29 19.94
CA GLU A 211 35.53 42.91 20.36
C GLU A 211 34.66 42.56 21.58
N PRO A 212 33.93 41.43 21.56
CA PRO A 212 33.09 41.04 22.68
C PRO A 212 33.92 40.97 23.97
N SER A 213 33.40 41.55 25.04
CA SER A 213 34.07 41.54 26.34
C SER A 213 34.27 40.11 26.85
N THR A 214 35.28 39.88 27.69
CA THR A 214 35.50 38.58 28.32
C THR A 214 34.25 38.09 29.05
N ALA A 215 33.50 38.97 29.70
CA ALA A 215 32.24 38.62 30.35
C ALA A 215 31.19 38.12 29.34
N ALA A 216 31.03 38.78 28.18
CA ALA A 216 30.13 38.32 27.13
C ALA A 216 30.53 36.94 26.58
N LYS A 217 31.84 36.72 26.38
CA LYS A 217 32.40 35.44 25.93
C LYS A 217 32.09 34.31 26.93
N LEU A 218 32.35 34.53 28.22
CA LEU A 218 32.07 33.54 29.26
C LEU A 218 30.57 33.26 29.44
N THR A 219 29.72 34.28 29.36
CA THR A 219 28.26 34.10 29.40
C THR A 219 27.76 33.29 28.21
N ALA A 220 28.26 33.55 27.01
CA ALA A 220 27.93 32.77 25.83
C ALA A 220 28.33 31.30 26.00
N GLU A 221 29.55 31.02 26.46
CA GLU A 221 30.01 29.66 26.76
C GLU A 221 29.16 28.97 27.83
N PHE A 222 28.75 29.70 28.87
CA PHE A 222 27.84 29.18 29.89
C PHE A 222 26.49 28.79 29.28
N VAL A 223 25.85 29.70 28.56
CA VAL A 223 24.49 29.50 28.00
C VAL A 223 24.47 28.36 26.99
N GLY A 224 25.42 28.32 26.06
CA GLY A 224 25.46 27.24 25.07
C GLY A 224 25.71 25.87 25.69
N THR A 225 26.64 25.78 26.66
CA THR A 225 26.94 24.52 27.37
C THR A 225 25.75 24.07 28.23
N PHE A 226 25.07 25.02 28.90
CA PHE A 226 23.87 24.74 29.68
C PHE A 226 22.77 24.16 28.80
N LEU A 227 22.46 24.81 27.66
CA LEU A 227 21.42 24.35 26.74
C LEU A 227 21.71 22.95 26.19
N LEU A 228 22.97 22.68 25.84
CA LEU A 228 23.40 21.36 25.38
C LEU A 228 23.15 20.30 26.46
N ILE A 229 23.69 20.48 27.66
CA ILE A 229 23.64 19.47 28.73
C ILE A 229 22.23 19.30 29.30
N PHE A 230 21.47 20.38 29.37
CA PHE A 230 20.07 20.33 29.78
C PHE A 230 19.25 19.50 28.78
N THR A 231 19.49 19.68 27.48
CA THR A 231 18.86 18.89 26.42
C THR A 231 19.28 17.41 26.49
N VAL A 232 20.54 17.11 26.81
CA VAL A 232 21.01 15.72 27.06
C VAL A 232 20.16 15.08 28.16
N GLY A 233 20.06 15.72 29.33
CA GLY A 233 19.31 15.15 30.45
C GLY A 233 17.82 15.00 30.18
N CYS A 234 17.19 15.98 29.53
CA CYS A 234 15.79 15.89 29.11
C CYS A 234 15.52 14.72 28.15
N ASN A 235 16.42 14.48 27.19
CA ASN A 235 16.25 13.38 26.24
C ASN A 235 16.48 12.02 26.88
N VAL A 236 17.48 11.88 27.74
CA VAL A 236 17.76 10.63 28.46
C VAL A 236 16.61 10.27 29.40
N LEU A 237 16.12 11.24 30.18
CA LEU A 237 15.07 11.01 31.17
C LEU A 237 13.66 10.95 30.59
N GLY A 238 13.43 11.61 29.44
CA GLY A 238 12.18 11.62 28.69
C GLY A 238 11.95 10.36 27.83
N GLY A 239 13.01 9.58 27.52
CA GLY A 239 12.89 8.23 26.98
C GLY A 239 12.63 8.09 25.47
N SER A 240 12.86 9.13 24.66
CA SER A 240 12.69 9.05 23.20
C SER A 240 14.00 8.64 22.49
N ALA A 241 14.25 7.33 22.41
CA ALA A 241 15.48 6.79 21.83
C ALA A 241 15.69 7.14 20.34
N THR A 242 14.62 7.41 19.58
CA THR A 242 14.70 7.71 18.14
C THR A 242 15.19 9.11 17.87
N TRP A 243 14.83 10.10 18.69
CA TRP A 243 15.09 11.53 18.43
C TRP A 243 16.09 12.16 19.39
N ALA A 244 16.53 11.44 20.43
CA ALA A 244 17.47 11.95 21.43
C ALA A 244 18.76 12.51 20.80
N GLY A 245 19.43 11.72 19.96
CA GLY A 245 20.66 12.16 19.29
C GLY A 245 20.43 13.35 18.36
N VAL A 246 19.31 13.38 17.64
CA VAL A 246 18.90 14.51 16.78
C VAL A 246 18.71 15.77 17.60
N SER A 247 17.95 15.71 18.69
CA SER A 247 17.68 16.85 19.55
C SER A 247 18.97 17.45 20.14
N ILE A 248 19.87 16.60 20.63
CA ILE A 248 21.16 17.00 21.21
C ILE A 248 22.06 17.66 20.15
N ALA A 249 22.17 17.07 18.96
CA ALA A 249 22.95 17.64 17.86
C ALA A 249 22.38 19.00 17.41
N PHE A 250 21.05 19.12 17.29
CA PHE A 250 20.43 20.34 16.79
C PHE A 250 20.46 21.47 17.80
N VAL A 251 20.35 21.21 19.12
CA VAL A 251 20.55 22.29 20.11
C VAL A 251 21.98 22.81 20.09
N LEU A 252 22.98 21.93 19.87
CA LEU A 252 24.37 22.34 19.68
C LEU A 252 24.51 23.22 18.43
N MET A 253 23.93 22.80 17.31
CA MET A 253 23.92 23.60 16.07
C MET A 253 23.32 24.99 16.29
N VAL A 254 22.15 25.06 16.92
CA VAL A 254 21.44 26.31 17.22
C VAL A 254 22.31 27.21 18.11
N ALA A 255 22.89 26.67 19.17
CA ALA A 255 23.76 27.42 20.07
C ALA A 255 25.01 27.94 19.34
N ILE A 256 25.63 27.13 18.46
CA ILE A 256 26.81 27.53 17.69
C ILE A 256 26.47 28.72 16.77
N TYR A 257 25.36 28.67 16.03
CA TYR A 257 24.99 29.79 15.15
C TYR A 257 24.56 31.03 15.93
N ALA A 258 23.94 30.86 17.10
CA ALA A 258 23.47 31.99 17.92
C ALA A 258 24.61 32.71 18.64
N LEU A 259 25.62 31.98 19.12
CA LEU A 259 26.62 32.49 20.06
C LEU A 259 28.07 32.41 19.53
N GLY A 260 28.31 31.75 18.40
CA GLY A 260 29.65 31.58 17.82
C GLY A 260 30.35 32.89 17.48
N GLY A 261 29.60 33.91 17.06
CA GLY A 261 30.14 35.26 16.83
C GLY A 261 30.58 36.01 18.09
N ILE A 262 30.21 35.51 19.28
CA ILE A 262 30.56 36.11 20.58
C ILE A 262 31.80 35.42 21.16
N SER A 263 31.73 34.12 21.41
CA SER A 263 32.78 33.37 22.13
C SER A 263 33.61 32.42 21.27
N GLY A 264 33.20 32.16 20.04
CA GLY A 264 33.67 31.01 19.24
C GLY A 264 32.83 29.73 19.43
N ALA A 265 31.90 29.73 20.39
CA ALA A 265 30.99 28.62 20.69
C ALA A 265 31.68 27.28 20.93
N ASN A 266 32.65 27.24 21.86
CA ASN A 266 33.38 26.01 22.15
C ASN A 266 32.48 24.96 22.83
N PHE A 267 31.69 25.39 23.82
CA PHE A 267 30.71 24.64 24.63
C PHE A 267 31.18 23.28 25.20
N ASN A 268 32.47 23.03 25.16
CA ASN A 268 33.08 21.75 25.42
C ASN A 268 34.55 21.99 25.81
N PRO A 269 34.98 21.57 27.02
CA PRO A 269 36.36 21.73 27.44
C PRO A 269 37.37 21.04 26.51
N ALA A 270 37.02 19.90 25.89
CA ALA A 270 37.86 19.22 24.91
C ALA A 270 38.06 20.06 23.63
N VAL A 271 37.04 20.81 23.19
CA VAL A 271 37.17 21.76 22.06
C VAL A 271 38.14 22.89 22.44
N SER A 272 37.97 23.48 23.62
CA SER A 272 38.86 24.53 24.13
C SER A 272 40.31 24.04 24.22
N VAL A 273 40.53 22.85 24.76
CA VAL A 273 41.88 22.23 24.87
C VAL A 273 42.49 21.98 23.49
N THR A 274 41.72 21.47 22.53
CA THR A 274 42.21 21.24 21.15
C THR A 274 42.72 22.53 20.52
N LEU A 275 41.99 23.63 20.69
CA LEU A 275 42.39 24.97 20.22
C LEU A 275 43.65 25.46 20.95
N GLY A 276 43.78 25.18 22.24
CA GLY A 276 44.99 25.48 23.02
C GLY A 276 46.23 24.74 22.50
N ILE A 277 46.09 23.43 22.26
CA ILE A 277 47.18 22.58 21.73
C ILE A 277 47.58 23.03 20.32
N SER A 278 46.61 23.29 19.44
CA SER A 278 46.87 23.79 18.08
C SER A 278 47.65 25.10 18.10
N LYS A 279 47.25 26.07 18.93
CA LYS A 279 47.98 27.33 19.08
C LYS A 279 49.39 27.13 19.63
N ALA A 280 49.56 26.24 20.61
CA ALA A 280 50.87 25.91 21.17
C ALA A 280 51.82 25.27 20.12
N MET A 281 51.27 24.59 19.12
CA MET A 281 52.02 24.04 17.99
C MET A 281 52.30 25.05 16.86
N GLY A 282 51.86 26.32 17.00
CA GLY A 282 52.05 27.39 16.01
C GLY A 282 50.88 27.60 15.04
N GLY A 283 49.73 26.94 15.27
CA GLY A 283 48.53 27.03 14.43
C GLY A 283 47.47 28.00 14.95
N PRO A 284 46.26 28.01 14.35
CA PRO A 284 45.13 28.77 14.87
C PRO A 284 44.61 28.17 16.18
N GLY A 285 44.10 29.02 17.08
CA GLY A 285 43.50 28.56 18.33
C GLY A 285 43.42 29.59 19.45
N LEU A 286 43.30 29.11 20.69
CA LEU A 286 43.08 29.91 21.91
C LEU A 286 44.31 29.89 22.81
N ASP A 287 44.54 30.97 23.56
CA ASP A 287 45.56 30.96 24.61
C ASP A 287 45.11 30.14 25.83
N TRP A 288 46.07 29.57 26.55
CA TRP A 288 45.77 28.67 27.68
C TRP A 288 45.00 29.33 28.84
N LYS A 289 45.10 30.67 28.99
CA LYS A 289 44.30 31.38 30.00
C LYS A 289 42.82 31.37 29.60
N THR A 290 42.50 31.69 28.35
CA THR A 290 41.14 31.59 27.81
C THR A 290 40.62 30.17 27.86
N VAL A 291 41.44 29.17 27.53
CA VAL A 291 41.08 27.75 27.63
C VAL A 291 40.67 27.38 29.06
N GLY A 292 41.45 27.78 30.06
CA GLY A 292 41.12 27.52 31.47
C GLY A 292 39.82 28.20 31.92
N LEU A 293 39.59 29.45 31.50
CA LEU A 293 38.36 30.19 31.80
C LEU A 293 37.13 29.53 31.15
N TYR A 294 37.24 29.14 29.88
CA TYR A 294 36.17 28.46 29.15
C TYR A 294 35.85 27.10 29.77
N ALA A 295 36.86 26.27 30.06
CA ALA A 295 36.66 24.98 30.70
C ALA A 295 35.97 25.10 32.07
N GLY A 296 36.35 26.10 32.86
CA GLY A 296 35.72 26.39 34.15
C GLY A 296 34.24 26.77 34.01
N VAL A 297 33.91 27.71 33.11
CA VAL A 297 32.52 28.18 32.94
C VAL A 297 31.62 27.11 32.30
N GLN A 298 32.16 26.33 31.36
CA GLN A 298 31.47 25.20 30.73
C GLN A 298 31.14 24.12 31.76
N SER A 299 32.07 23.81 32.67
CA SER A 299 31.86 22.86 33.77
C SER A 299 30.77 23.34 34.74
N ALA A 300 30.78 24.62 35.10
CA ALA A 300 29.74 25.22 35.94
C ALA A 300 28.35 25.17 35.27
N ALA A 301 28.28 25.44 33.97
CA ALA A 301 27.07 25.32 33.18
C ALA A 301 26.53 23.88 33.13
N GLY A 302 27.42 22.89 32.99
CA GLY A 302 27.03 21.48 33.00
C GLY A 302 26.43 21.03 34.33
N ILE A 303 27.01 21.44 35.45
CA ILE A 303 26.45 21.17 36.79
C ILE A 303 25.09 21.85 36.94
N ALA A 304 24.96 23.12 36.55
CA ALA A 304 23.71 23.86 36.63
C ALA A 304 22.60 23.21 35.78
N ALA A 305 22.91 22.81 34.54
CA ALA A 305 21.99 22.10 33.66
C ALA A 305 21.55 20.76 34.25
N ALA A 306 22.48 20.05 34.90
CA ALA A 306 22.20 18.75 35.51
C ALA A 306 21.30 18.83 36.73
N ILE A 307 21.48 19.85 37.56
CA ILE A 307 20.55 20.19 38.63
C ILE A 307 19.16 20.51 38.04
N CYS A 308 19.09 21.33 37.00
CA CYS A 308 17.82 21.72 36.38
C CYS A 308 17.03 20.53 35.82
N TYR A 309 17.64 19.62 35.06
CA TYR A 309 16.89 18.45 34.57
C TYR A 309 16.53 17.48 35.71
N THR A 310 17.35 17.38 36.75
CA THR A 310 17.05 16.52 37.91
C THR A 310 15.85 17.05 38.67
N LEU A 311 15.77 18.37 38.87
CA LEU A 311 14.61 19.04 39.45
C LEU A 311 13.36 18.88 38.57
N LEU A 312 13.51 18.98 37.25
CA LEU A 312 12.40 18.85 36.30
C LEU A 312 11.77 17.46 36.32
N PHE A 313 12.59 16.40 36.40
CA PHE A 313 12.11 15.01 36.29
C PHE A 313 12.00 14.28 37.64
N GLY A 314 12.53 14.84 38.73
CA GLY A 314 12.59 14.19 40.04
C GLY A 314 13.51 12.97 40.10
N LYS A 315 14.37 12.78 39.10
CA LYS A 315 15.30 11.65 38.95
C LYS A 315 16.56 12.08 38.20
N SER A 316 17.68 11.40 38.46
CA SER A 316 18.93 11.51 37.69
C SER A 316 19.34 10.14 37.14
N PHE A 317 20.38 10.10 36.31
CA PHE A 317 20.91 8.89 35.71
C PHE A 317 22.43 8.85 35.86
N ASN A 318 22.97 7.67 36.16
CA ASN A 318 24.41 7.50 36.40
C ASN A 318 25.18 7.39 35.08
N LEU A 319 26.36 8.00 35.01
CA LEU A 319 27.31 7.80 33.93
C LEU A 319 28.06 6.49 34.18
N ALA A 320 28.07 5.59 33.19
CA ALA A 320 28.86 4.36 33.22
C ALA A 320 28.91 3.74 31.82
N PRO A 321 29.88 2.84 31.55
CA PRO A 321 29.83 1.97 30.39
C PRO A 321 28.49 1.23 30.30
N ALA A 322 27.95 1.09 29.09
CA ALA A 322 26.72 0.37 28.88
C ALA A 322 26.86 -1.11 29.30
N LYS A 323 25.74 -1.73 29.69
CA LYS A 323 25.72 -3.12 30.16
C LYS A 323 26.37 -4.05 29.14
N GLY A 324 27.37 -4.81 29.59
CA GLY A 324 28.14 -5.73 28.74
C GLY A 324 29.44 -5.15 28.18
N PHE A 325 29.70 -3.85 28.34
CA PHE A 325 30.94 -3.20 27.92
C PHE A 325 31.81 -2.82 29.13
N SER A 326 33.12 -2.91 28.95
CA SER A 326 34.09 -2.43 29.95
C SER A 326 34.41 -0.94 29.75
N TRP A 327 35.09 -0.37 30.74
CA TRP A 327 35.54 1.03 30.72
C TRP A 327 36.41 1.39 29.52
N TYR A 328 37.23 0.47 28.99
CA TYR A 328 38.11 0.76 27.85
C TYR A 328 37.36 0.69 26.51
N HIS A 329 36.28 -0.09 26.39
CA HIS A 329 35.42 -0.06 25.20
C HIS A 329 34.68 1.29 25.14
N ALA A 330 34.10 1.70 26.28
CA ALA A 330 33.44 3.01 26.40
C ALA A 330 34.43 4.16 26.18
N GLY A 331 35.60 4.10 26.82
CA GLY A 331 36.67 5.10 26.66
C GLY A 331 37.17 5.22 25.22
N LEU A 332 37.30 4.11 24.48
CA LEU A 332 37.68 4.13 23.08
C LEU A 332 36.62 4.84 22.20
N CYS A 333 35.33 4.59 22.45
CA CYS A 333 34.23 5.31 21.79
C CYS A 333 34.28 6.81 22.08
N GLU A 334 34.41 7.19 23.35
CA GLU A 334 34.49 8.60 23.77
C GLU A 334 35.70 9.30 23.17
N MET A 335 36.86 8.63 23.12
CA MET A 335 38.08 9.16 22.50
C MET A 335 37.90 9.39 21.00
N LEU A 336 37.36 8.42 20.26
CA LEU A 336 37.24 8.50 18.79
C LEU A 336 36.21 9.52 18.32
N TYR A 337 35.06 9.63 19.00
CA TYR A 337 34.05 10.63 18.63
C TYR A 337 34.36 12.02 19.19
N THR A 338 35.09 12.15 20.31
CA THR A 338 35.65 13.46 20.71
C THR A 338 36.75 13.91 19.77
N PHE A 339 37.60 12.98 19.30
CA PHE A 339 38.53 13.23 18.21
C PHE A 339 37.78 13.77 16.99
N MET A 340 36.76 13.06 16.52
CA MET A 340 35.99 13.49 15.36
C MET A 340 35.36 14.89 15.55
N LEU A 341 34.69 15.12 16.69
CA LEU A 341 34.08 16.40 17.03
C LEU A 341 35.09 17.55 16.98
N THR A 342 36.18 17.41 17.74
CA THR A 342 37.19 18.46 17.86
C THR A 342 38.00 18.63 16.56
N PHE A 343 38.27 17.55 15.83
CA PHE A 343 38.92 17.59 14.53
C PHE A 343 38.06 18.32 13.49
N VAL A 344 36.75 18.06 13.46
CA VAL A 344 35.84 18.81 12.59
C VAL A 344 35.81 20.28 12.99
N VAL A 345 35.70 20.62 14.28
CA VAL A 345 35.78 22.03 14.75
C VAL A 345 37.04 22.72 14.22
N MET A 346 38.20 22.08 14.35
CA MET A 346 39.46 22.65 13.86
C MET A 346 39.42 22.93 12.35
N ASN A 347 38.88 21.99 11.56
CA ASN A 347 38.84 22.09 10.10
C ASN A 347 37.78 23.04 9.55
N VAL A 348 36.62 23.18 10.22
CA VAL A 348 35.49 23.96 9.70
C VAL A 348 35.34 25.33 10.34
N ALA A 349 35.87 25.54 11.56
CA ALA A 349 35.77 26.80 12.27
C ALA A 349 37.13 27.47 12.50
N ALA A 350 38.17 26.71 12.88
CA ALA A 350 39.44 27.30 13.32
C ALA A 350 40.47 27.51 12.20
N ALA A 351 40.48 26.68 11.15
CA ALA A 351 41.45 26.75 10.06
C ALA A 351 41.53 28.16 9.46
N LYS A 352 42.73 28.66 9.14
CA LYS A 352 42.95 30.08 8.79
C LYS A 352 42.08 30.53 7.62
N LYS A 353 41.89 29.65 6.64
CA LYS A 353 41.01 29.90 5.49
C LYS A 353 39.57 30.27 5.88
N ASN A 354 39.03 29.73 6.97
CA ASN A 354 37.64 29.95 7.37
C ASN A 354 37.48 31.24 8.16
N VAL A 355 38.60 31.79 8.67
CA VAL A 355 38.64 33.12 9.27
C VAL A 355 38.56 34.20 8.19
N SER A 356 39.22 33.99 7.04
CA SER A 356 39.17 34.89 5.88
C SER A 356 37.95 34.68 4.99
N GLU A 357 37.54 33.43 4.76
CA GLU A 357 36.39 33.03 3.94
C GLU A 357 35.36 32.33 4.83
N LYS A 358 34.41 33.09 5.37
CA LYS A 358 33.41 32.55 6.28
C LYS A 358 32.52 31.53 5.56
N ASN A 359 32.67 30.26 5.91
CA ASN A 359 31.71 29.24 5.48
C ASN A 359 30.43 29.29 6.33
N GLN A 360 29.33 28.80 5.78
CA GLN A 360 28.04 28.76 6.48
C GLN A 360 27.73 27.40 7.11
N TYR A 361 28.53 26.37 6.85
CA TYR A 361 28.24 24.99 7.26
C TYR A 361 28.90 24.56 8.58
N TYR A 362 29.79 25.36 9.17
CA TYR A 362 30.56 24.99 10.36
C TYR A 362 29.69 24.45 11.51
N GLY A 363 28.62 25.16 11.89
CA GLY A 363 27.74 24.76 12.99
C GLY A 363 27.04 23.43 12.72
N MET A 364 26.57 23.22 11.48
CA MET A 364 25.97 21.95 11.05
C MET A 364 26.97 20.81 11.02
N ALA A 365 28.18 21.03 10.48
CA ALA A 365 29.23 20.01 10.42
C ALA A 365 29.64 19.54 11.82
N ILE A 366 29.80 20.48 12.77
CA ILE A 366 30.11 20.20 14.17
C ILE A 366 28.97 19.39 14.82
N ALA A 367 27.73 19.84 14.68
CA ALA A 367 26.56 19.14 15.23
C ALA A 367 26.41 17.71 14.71
N PHE A 368 26.69 17.48 13.42
CA PHE A 368 26.59 16.16 12.81
C PHE A 368 27.63 15.16 13.33
N THR A 369 28.76 15.61 13.89
CA THR A 369 29.67 14.70 14.61
C THR A 369 29.03 14.14 15.89
N VAL A 370 28.31 14.99 16.63
CA VAL A 370 27.57 14.59 17.84
C VAL A 370 26.42 13.65 17.46
N LEU A 371 25.72 13.91 16.35
CA LEU A 371 24.70 13.01 15.84
C LEU A 371 25.28 11.62 15.49
N ALA A 372 26.42 11.60 14.81
CA ALA A 372 27.11 10.37 14.45
C ALA A 372 27.49 9.58 15.71
N GLY A 373 28.11 10.24 16.69
CA GLY A 373 28.51 9.62 17.95
C GLY A 373 27.36 9.17 18.83
N ALA A 374 26.30 9.98 18.96
CA ALA A 374 25.15 9.67 19.83
C ALA A 374 24.48 8.35 19.43
N TYR A 375 24.33 8.10 18.12
CA TYR A 375 23.74 6.86 17.61
C TYR A 375 24.76 5.74 17.39
N GLY A 376 26.01 6.06 17.06
CA GLY A 376 27.07 5.06 16.87
C GLY A 376 27.63 4.54 18.18
N ALA A 377 28.18 5.44 19.00
CA ALA A 377 28.83 5.09 20.27
C ALA A 377 27.89 5.07 21.48
N GLY A 378 26.70 5.68 21.41
CA GLY A 378 25.78 5.78 22.54
C GLY A 378 25.39 4.44 23.18
N ALA A 379 25.25 3.37 22.36
CA ALA A 379 24.96 2.02 22.86
C ALA A 379 26.11 1.38 23.66
N VAL A 380 27.32 1.94 23.60
CA VAL A 380 28.53 1.44 24.24
C VAL A 380 28.93 2.32 25.43
N SER A 381 29.02 3.64 25.21
CA SER A 381 29.54 4.58 26.21
C SER A 381 28.50 5.56 26.76
N GLY A 382 27.31 5.67 26.16
CA GLY A 382 26.37 6.75 26.44
C GLY A 382 26.61 8.03 25.63
N GLY A 383 27.77 8.17 24.99
CA GLY A 383 28.08 9.21 24.01
C GLY A 383 28.17 10.63 24.58
N CYS A 384 29.10 10.86 25.51
CA CYS A 384 29.25 12.18 26.16
C CYS A 384 30.00 13.19 25.28
N PHE A 385 31.17 12.79 24.77
CA PHE A 385 32.09 13.54 23.91
C PHE A 385 32.46 14.94 24.43
N ASN A 386 32.27 15.19 25.72
CA ASN A 386 32.34 16.51 26.32
C ASN A 386 32.59 16.40 27.84
N PRO A 387 33.74 16.87 28.33
CA PRO A 387 34.07 16.82 29.75
C PRO A 387 33.05 17.48 30.67
N ALA A 388 32.37 18.54 30.21
CA ALA A 388 31.32 19.21 30.97
C ALA A 388 30.03 18.38 31.05
N VAL A 389 29.69 17.62 30.00
CA VAL A 389 28.57 16.66 30.01
C VAL A 389 28.87 15.55 31.02
N ALA A 390 30.05 14.94 30.92
CA ALA A 390 30.47 13.85 31.80
C ALA A 390 30.46 14.28 33.28
N LEU A 391 31.04 15.44 33.59
CA LEU A 391 31.04 16.00 34.94
C LEU A 391 29.61 16.33 35.45
N GLY A 392 28.77 16.95 34.61
CA GLY A 392 27.41 17.32 34.98
C GLY A 392 26.55 16.10 35.36
N ILE A 393 26.61 15.03 34.56
CA ILE A 393 25.88 13.78 34.82
C ILE A 393 26.34 13.15 36.15
N ASP A 394 27.65 12.97 36.34
CA ASP A 394 28.21 12.37 37.57
C ASP A 394 27.82 13.16 38.82
N VAL A 395 27.93 14.50 38.77
CA VAL A 395 27.60 15.35 39.94
C VAL A 395 26.11 15.23 40.30
N SER A 396 25.21 15.24 39.32
CA SER A 396 23.76 15.12 39.58
C SER A 396 23.32 13.71 40.00
N SER A 397 24.13 12.70 39.69
CA SER A 397 23.86 11.30 39.99
C SER A 397 24.70 10.75 41.13
N ALA A 398 25.39 11.62 41.90
CA ALA A 398 26.28 11.21 42.99
C ALA A 398 25.63 10.30 44.05
N GLY A 399 24.31 10.40 44.26
CA GLY A 399 23.54 9.51 45.14
C GLY A 399 23.27 8.11 44.56
N VAL A 400 23.53 7.90 43.26
CA VAL A 400 23.35 6.65 42.50
C VAL A 400 24.72 6.07 42.11
N GLY A 401 25.68 6.91 41.76
CA GLY A 401 27.07 6.55 41.44
C GLY A 401 27.89 7.79 41.09
N PHE A 402 29.20 7.77 41.34
CA PHE A 402 30.11 8.88 41.06
C PHE A 402 31.50 8.37 40.70
N GLY A 403 32.23 9.13 39.88
CA GLY A 403 33.63 8.93 39.56
C GLY A 403 33.89 8.48 38.13
N TRP A 404 32.84 8.15 37.35
CA TRP A 404 32.96 7.77 35.95
C TRP A 404 33.29 8.95 35.03
N CYS A 405 33.02 10.19 35.46
CA CYS A 405 33.44 11.37 34.72
C CYS A 405 34.96 11.42 34.52
N VAL A 406 35.76 10.96 35.50
CA VAL A 406 37.23 11.00 35.41
C VAL A 406 37.77 10.21 34.23
N PRO A 407 37.49 8.89 34.07
CA PRO A 407 37.95 8.16 32.90
C PRO A 407 37.38 8.71 31.60
N TYR A 408 36.12 9.15 31.55
CA TYR A 408 35.53 9.75 30.35
C TYR A 408 36.30 11.00 29.92
N ILE A 409 36.51 11.95 30.84
CA ILE A 409 37.26 13.18 30.60
C ILE A 409 38.67 12.88 30.09
N LEU A 410 39.36 11.89 30.66
CA LEU A 410 40.70 11.51 30.21
C LEU A 410 40.70 11.03 28.75
N PHE A 411 39.77 10.15 28.36
CA PHE A 411 39.67 9.67 26.98
C PHE A 411 39.23 10.78 26.00
N GLU A 412 38.32 11.65 26.41
CA GLU A 412 37.88 12.81 25.62
C GLU A 412 39.06 13.78 25.37
N LEU A 413 39.89 14.04 26.38
CA LEU A 413 41.10 14.87 26.25
C LEU A 413 42.19 14.20 25.40
N LEU A 414 42.32 12.86 25.44
CA LEU A 414 43.17 12.13 24.51
C LEU A 414 42.68 12.28 23.07
N GLY A 415 41.37 12.20 22.85
CA GLY A 415 40.75 12.47 21.55
C GLY A 415 41.03 13.88 21.05
N SER A 416 40.93 14.87 21.93
CA SER A 416 41.30 16.28 21.67
C SER A 416 42.77 16.44 21.26
N ALA A 417 43.70 15.82 21.98
CA ALA A 417 45.12 15.88 21.64
C ALA A 417 45.42 15.22 20.27
N MET A 418 44.80 14.07 20.00
CA MET A 418 44.90 13.38 18.72
C MET A 418 44.34 14.24 17.57
N ALA A 419 43.23 14.95 17.79
CA ALA A 419 42.64 15.84 16.80
C ALA A 419 43.57 17.01 16.45
N ALA A 420 44.18 17.66 17.44
CA ALA A 420 45.14 18.74 17.20
C ALA A 420 46.36 18.24 16.40
N ALA A 421 46.89 17.07 16.76
CA ALA A 421 48.03 16.47 16.06
C ALA A 421 47.71 16.15 14.59
N LEU A 422 46.59 15.47 14.34
CA LEU A 422 46.17 15.12 12.98
C LEU A 422 45.74 16.35 12.17
N PHE A 423 45.17 17.38 12.81
CA PHE A 423 44.87 18.66 12.16
C PHE A 423 46.13 19.30 11.58
N LYS A 424 47.25 19.30 12.32
CA LYS A 424 48.54 19.77 11.80
C LYS A 424 49.04 18.95 10.61
N VAL A 425 48.79 17.64 10.60
CA VAL A 425 49.19 16.75 9.50
C VAL A 425 48.36 17.00 8.23
N VAL A 426 47.04 17.18 8.38
CA VAL A 426 46.13 17.40 7.24
C VAL A 426 46.07 18.85 6.76
N ARG A 427 46.54 19.80 7.59
CA ARG A 427 46.64 21.23 7.24
C ARG A 427 47.99 21.83 7.64
N PRO A 428 49.11 21.35 7.07
CA PRO A 428 50.42 21.92 7.36
C PRO A 428 50.50 23.42 7.05
N GLU A 429 49.72 23.93 6.10
CA GLU A 429 49.63 25.36 5.74
C GLU A 429 49.19 26.26 6.89
N ASP A 430 48.34 25.76 7.79
CA ASP A 430 47.93 26.50 8.98
C ASP A 430 49.07 26.67 9.99
N PHE A 431 50.15 25.90 9.83
CA PHE A 431 51.35 25.89 10.67
C PHE A 431 52.61 26.34 9.90
N GLY A 432 52.46 26.89 8.69
CA GLY A 432 53.58 27.40 7.87
C GLY A 432 54.29 26.34 7.01
N GLY A 433 53.74 25.14 6.88
CA GLY A 433 54.18 24.12 5.92
C GLY A 433 53.40 24.14 4.60
N GLU A 434 53.64 23.17 3.73
CA GLU A 434 52.98 23.03 2.43
C GLU A 434 52.15 21.74 2.36
N LYS A 435 51.02 21.78 1.63
CA LYS A 435 50.21 20.60 1.36
C LYS A 435 51.00 19.59 0.52
N SER A 436 50.88 18.31 0.86
CA SER A 436 51.56 17.21 0.16
C SER A 436 50.56 16.11 -0.21
N GLN A 437 50.98 15.17 -1.07
CA GLN A 437 50.16 13.98 -1.34
C GLN A 437 49.91 13.15 -0.08
N ALA A 438 50.85 13.12 0.88
CA ALA A 438 50.64 12.43 2.15
C ALA A 438 49.50 13.05 2.97
N THR A 439 49.37 14.39 2.94
CA THR A 439 48.26 15.15 3.55
C THR A 439 46.90 14.69 3.01
N GLU A 440 46.80 14.51 1.69
CA GLU A 440 45.58 14.04 1.04
C GLU A 440 45.27 12.58 1.39
N LEU A 441 46.27 11.70 1.37
CA LEU A 441 46.09 10.28 1.66
C LEU A 441 45.68 10.03 3.12
N VAL A 442 46.26 10.77 4.07
CA VAL A 442 45.84 10.74 5.48
C VAL A 442 44.40 11.22 5.61
N SER A 443 44.00 12.25 4.85
CA SER A 443 42.62 12.75 4.87
C SER A 443 41.63 11.70 4.37
N GLU A 444 41.92 11.06 3.23
CA GLU A 444 41.09 9.98 2.68
C GLU A 444 40.98 8.79 3.64
N PHE A 445 42.09 8.40 4.29
CA PHE A 445 42.08 7.36 5.33
C PHE A 445 41.19 7.74 6.51
N LEU A 446 41.35 8.95 7.08
CA LEU A 446 40.62 9.39 8.28
C LEU A 446 39.11 9.52 8.03
N GLY A 447 38.71 10.09 6.90
CA GLY A 447 37.30 10.21 6.54
C GLY A 447 36.63 8.86 6.33
N THR A 448 37.29 7.96 5.58
CA THR A 448 36.77 6.59 5.42
C THR A 448 36.77 5.82 6.74
N TYR A 449 37.79 5.98 7.58
CA TYR A 449 37.85 5.34 8.89
C TYR A 449 36.65 5.74 9.77
N MET A 450 36.37 7.04 9.90
CA MET A 450 35.24 7.50 10.71
C MET A 450 33.88 7.07 10.12
N LEU A 451 33.76 7.07 8.79
CA LEU A 451 32.57 6.55 8.09
C LEU A 451 32.31 5.09 8.45
N VAL A 452 33.29 4.20 8.20
CA VAL A 452 33.11 2.75 8.38
C VAL A 452 33.00 2.37 9.86
N LEU A 453 33.67 3.10 10.76
CA LEU A 453 33.52 2.93 12.21
C LEU A 453 32.06 3.21 12.60
N THR A 454 31.51 4.32 12.12
CA THR A 454 30.12 4.70 12.39
C THR A 454 29.13 3.70 11.80
N VAL A 455 29.40 3.12 10.62
CA VAL A 455 28.60 2.02 10.06
C VAL A 455 28.53 0.85 11.02
N GLY A 456 29.69 0.32 11.44
CA GLY A 456 29.70 -0.90 12.25
C GLY A 456 29.14 -0.70 13.65
N LEU A 457 29.43 0.43 14.29
CA LEU A 457 28.89 0.74 15.61
C LEU A 457 27.36 0.89 15.58
N ASN A 458 26.79 1.51 14.55
CA ASN A 458 25.33 1.63 14.40
C ASN A 458 24.66 0.28 14.14
N VAL A 459 25.24 -0.54 13.25
CA VAL A 459 24.66 -1.85 12.90
C VAL A 459 24.70 -2.79 14.10
N LEU A 460 25.85 -2.94 14.76
CA LEU A 460 25.99 -3.81 15.93
C LEU A 460 25.22 -3.28 17.15
N GLY A 461 25.09 -1.96 17.28
CA GLY A 461 24.28 -1.29 18.29
C GLY A 461 22.78 -1.32 18.02
N SER A 462 22.34 -1.84 16.86
CA SER A 462 20.94 -1.86 16.43
C SER A 462 20.28 -0.47 16.50
N SER A 463 21.03 0.56 16.08
CA SER A 463 20.62 1.96 16.14
C SER A 463 19.36 2.22 15.33
N LYS A 464 18.38 2.94 15.93
CA LYS A 464 17.11 3.30 15.29
C LYS A 464 17.25 4.33 14.17
N ALA A 465 18.37 5.06 14.13
CA ALA A 465 18.66 6.09 13.15
C ALA A 465 19.99 5.83 12.41
N ALA A 466 20.33 4.55 12.20
CA ALA A 466 21.62 4.12 11.63
C ALA A 466 21.99 4.89 10.35
N ALA A 467 21.10 4.94 9.36
CA ALA A 467 21.36 5.62 8.09
C ALA A 467 21.67 7.12 8.27
N PHE A 468 20.92 7.80 9.15
CA PHE A 468 21.14 9.23 9.40
C PHE A 468 22.44 9.48 10.18
N SER A 469 22.77 8.64 11.16
CA SER A 469 24.04 8.69 11.88
C SER A 469 25.25 8.52 10.96
N ILE A 470 25.22 7.52 10.08
CA ILE A 470 26.27 7.23 9.10
C ILE A 470 26.41 8.41 8.11
N ALA A 471 25.29 8.94 7.62
CA ALA A 471 25.27 10.11 6.75
C ALA A 471 25.84 11.35 7.42
N SER A 472 25.56 11.58 8.70
CA SER A 472 26.12 12.69 9.48
C SER A 472 27.62 12.54 9.71
N SER A 473 28.12 11.32 9.90
CA SER A 473 29.56 11.04 9.91
C SER A 473 30.19 11.41 8.57
N LEU A 474 29.59 10.97 7.45
CA LEU A 474 30.09 11.30 6.12
C LEU A 474 30.08 12.82 5.88
N THR A 475 28.96 13.47 6.15
CA THR A 475 28.75 14.91 5.93
C THR A 475 29.79 15.76 6.66
N SER A 476 29.99 15.49 7.95
CA SER A 476 30.92 16.25 8.79
C SER A 476 32.37 16.07 8.34
N MET A 477 32.76 14.85 7.97
CA MET A 477 34.10 14.59 7.44
C MET A 477 34.32 15.18 6.04
N ILE A 478 33.29 15.24 5.18
CA ILE A 478 33.37 15.92 3.88
C ILE A 478 33.62 17.42 4.09
N TYR A 479 32.88 18.06 5.01
CA TYR A 479 33.09 19.47 5.31
C TYR A 479 34.46 19.75 5.92
N ALA A 480 35.01 18.81 6.71
CA ALA A 480 36.32 18.97 7.33
C ALA A 480 37.48 18.83 6.32
N LEU A 481 37.39 17.89 5.38
CA LEU A 481 38.53 17.44 4.57
C LEU A 481 38.35 17.65 3.04
N GLY A 482 37.20 18.15 2.60
CA GLY A 482 36.88 18.31 1.18
C GLY A 482 37.86 19.21 0.42
N ASP A 483 38.37 20.27 1.06
CA ASP A 483 39.38 21.15 0.48
C ASP A 483 40.83 20.69 0.74
N VAL A 484 41.01 19.58 1.46
CA VAL A 484 42.31 18.96 1.65
C VAL A 484 42.55 17.92 0.57
N SER A 485 41.62 16.98 0.38
CA SER A 485 41.78 15.82 -0.51
C SER A 485 40.74 15.70 -1.62
N GLY A 486 39.64 16.46 -1.54
CA GLY A 486 38.39 16.21 -2.27
C GLY A 486 37.37 15.40 -1.46
N ALA A 487 37.78 14.76 -0.37
CA ALA A 487 36.94 13.95 0.51
C ALA A 487 36.11 12.89 -0.23
N HIS A 488 36.79 12.07 -1.05
CA HIS A 488 36.10 11.06 -1.84
C HIS A 488 35.55 9.93 -0.96
N PHE A 489 36.36 9.47 0.00
CA PHE A 489 36.10 8.44 1.02
C PHE A 489 35.50 7.11 0.53
N ASN A 490 35.48 6.92 -0.79
CA ASN A 490 34.77 5.86 -1.48
C ASN A 490 35.47 5.58 -2.81
N PRO A 491 35.97 4.35 -3.04
CA PRO A 491 36.62 4.00 -4.29
C PRO A 491 35.72 4.15 -5.52
N ALA A 492 34.40 3.92 -5.40
CA ALA A 492 33.44 4.14 -6.47
C ALA A 492 33.24 5.62 -6.80
N VAL A 493 33.25 6.50 -5.80
CA VAL A 493 33.22 7.96 -6.01
C VAL A 493 34.52 8.44 -6.65
N THR A 494 35.67 7.95 -6.18
CA THR A 494 36.99 8.26 -6.77
C THR A 494 37.03 7.85 -8.25
N MET A 495 36.51 6.66 -8.56
CA MET A 495 36.38 6.18 -9.93
C MET A 495 35.42 7.04 -10.76
N ALA A 496 34.28 7.47 -10.20
CA ALA A 496 33.32 8.33 -10.90
C ALA A 496 33.95 9.70 -11.25
N ILE A 497 34.67 10.31 -10.31
CA ILE A 497 35.39 11.58 -10.53
C ILE A 497 36.46 11.41 -11.61
N PHE A 498 37.27 10.36 -11.52
CA PHE A 498 38.26 10.03 -12.54
C PHE A 498 37.61 9.82 -13.93
N ALA A 499 36.58 8.97 -14.00
CA ALA A 499 35.87 8.65 -15.24
C ALA A 499 35.13 9.85 -15.84
N SER A 500 34.75 10.85 -15.03
CA SER A 500 34.11 12.09 -15.50
C SER A 500 35.04 12.93 -16.39
N GLY A 501 36.35 12.78 -16.25
CA GLY A 501 37.36 13.59 -16.95
C GLY A 501 37.33 15.08 -16.60
N ARG A 502 36.68 15.47 -15.49
CA ARG A 502 36.57 16.87 -15.04
C ARG A 502 37.62 17.32 -14.05
N CYS A 503 38.39 16.39 -13.50
CA CYS A 503 39.48 16.70 -12.55
C CYS A 503 40.81 16.22 -13.14
N PRO A 504 41.53 17.07 -13.91
CA PRO A 504 42.80 16.70 -14.55
C PRO A 504 43.90 16.31 -13.54
N GLU A 505 43.82 16.83 -12.32
CA GLU A 505 44.77 16.59 -11.24
C GLU A 505 44.68 15.15 -10.68
N LEU A 506 43.55 14.47 -10.90
CA LEU A 506 43.34 13.09 -10.45
C LEU A 506 43.90 12.11 -11.50
N THR A 507 45.21 11.86 -11.45
CA THR A 507 45.87 10.86 -12.31
C THR A 507 45.40 9.44 -11.97
N PRO A 508 45.53 8.45 -12.87
CA PRO A 508 45.17 7.05 -12.59
C PRO A 508 45.91 6.48 -11.36
N ALA A 509 47.20 6.84 -11.21
CA ALA A 509 48.00 6.44 -10.05
C ALA A 509 47.44 7.06 -8.76
N LYS A 510 47.10 8.36 -8.77
CA LYS A 510 46.50 9.04 -7.62
C LYS A 510 45.16 8.43 -7.24
N ALA A 511 44.28 8.18 -8.21
CA ALA A 511 42.99 7.50 -8.01
C ALA A 511 43.17 6.10 -7.39
N GLY A 512 44.14 5.33 -7.87
CA GLY A 512 44.50 4.02 -7.31
C GLY A 512 45.00 4.11 -5.87
N THR A 513 45.88 5.07 -5.56
CA THR A 513 46.37 5.28 -4.19
C THR A 513 45.26 5.71 -3.23
N TYR A 514 44.35 6.58 -3.67
CA TYR A 514 43.16 6.98 -2.90
C TYR A 514 42.29 5.77 -2.57
N ALA A 515 41.95 4.96 -3.58
CA ALA A 515 41.16 3.74 -3.37
C ALA A 515 41.85 2.78 -2.38
N GLY A 516 43.17 2.62 -2.47
CA GLY A 516 43.96 1.81 -1.54
C GLY A 516 43.89 2.29 -0.09
N VAL A 517 44.12 3.59 0.16
CA VAL A 517 44.06 4.14 1.53
C VAL A 517 42.65 4.20 2.10
N GLN A 518 41.63 4.39 1.26
CA GLN A 518 40.23 4.30 1.67
C GLN A 518 39.91 2.87 2.15
N ILE A 519 40.29 1.84 1.38
CA ILE A 519 40.11 0.44 1.78
C ILE A 519 40.87 0.14 3.08
N ALA A 520 42.11 0.63 3.22
CA ALA A 520 42.88 0.47 4.46
C ALA A 520 42.18 1.13 5.66
N GLY A 521 41.62 2.33 5.48
CA GLY A 521 40.83 3.04 6.49
C GLY A 521 39.57 2.26 6.88
N GLY A 522 38.86 1.70 5.88
CA GLY A 522 37.68 0.87 6.10
C GLY A 522 37.98 -0.41 6.88
N ILE A 523 39.06 -1.12 6.54
CA ILE A 523 39.49 -2.32 7.27
C ILE A 523 39.92 -1.97 8.70
N ALA A 524 40.72 -0.91 8.89
CA ALA A 524 41.14 -0.49 10.22
C ALA A 524 39.94 -0.15 11.11
N ALA A 525 38.98 0.63 10.59
CA ALA A 525 37.74 0.95 11.29
C ALA A 525 36.89 -0.29 11.60
N ALA A 526 36.88 -1.26 10.69
CA ALA A 526 36.13 -2.48 10.88
C ALA A 526 36.68 -3.37 12.00
N LEU A 527 38.01 -3.47 12.07
CA LEU A 527 38.69 -4.11 13.19
C LEU A 527 38.46 -3.36 14.50
N THR A 528 38.41 -2.02 14.46
CA THR A 528 38.10 -1.21 15.65
C THR A 528 36.68 -1.48 16.17
N TYR A 529 35.64 -1.44 15.32
CA TYR A 529 34.28 -1.73 15.83
C TYR A 529 34.14 -3.18 16.28
N ALA A 530 34.83 -4.13 15.63
CA ALA A 530 34.82 -5.52 16.03
C ALA A 530 35.47 -5.70 17.40
N PHE A 531 36.57 -5.00 17.67
CA PHE A 531 37.20 -4.95 18.99
C PHE A 531 36.26 -4.33 20.04
N ILE A 532 35.62 -3.18 19.74
CA ILE A 532 34.66 -2.52 20.63
C ILE A 532 33.50 -3.48 21.01
N TYR A 533 32.99 -4.23 20.03
CA TYR A 533 31.93 -5.22 20.21
C TYR A 533 32.45 -6.63 20.51
N GLN A 534 33.65 -6.75 21.09
CA GLN A 534 34.18 -8.00 21.67
C GLN A 534 34.22 -9.16 20.67
N GLY A 535 34.63 -8.87 19.43
CA GLY A 535 34.73 -9.81 18.33
C GLY A 535 33.45 -10.00 17.51
N ARG A 536 32.32 -9.37 17.88
CA ARG A 536 31.09 -9.46 17.07
C ARG A 536 31.24 -8.69 15.75
N THR A 537 30.76 -9.29 14.67
CA THR A 537 30.77 -8.72 13.31
C THR A 537 29.44 -8.99 12.61
N PHE A 538 29.29 -8.45 11.40
CA PHE A 538 28.15 -8.69 10.52
C PHE A 538 28.65 -8.87 9.08
N GLY A 539 27.84 -9.52 8.25
CA GLY A 539 28.25 -9.89 6.88
C GLY A 539 27.52 -9.12 5.79
N LEU A 540 28.14 -9.09 4.61
CA LEU A 540 27.52 -8.64 3.38
C LEU A 540 26.56 -9.70 2.81
N GLY A 541 25.59 -9.25 2.03
CA GLY A 541 24.69 -10.08 1.25
C GLY A 541 23.23 -9.64 1.36
N PRO A 542 22.33 -10.39 0.72
CA PRO A 542 20.90 -10.10 0.79
C PRO A 542 20.39 -10.15 2.24
N VAL A 543 19.63 -9.13 2.60
CA VAL A 543 19.00 -8.99 3.92
C VAL A 543 17.55 -9.49 3.84
N GLY A 544 17.11 -10.23 4.87
CA GLY A 544 15.78 -10.83 4.91
C GLY A 544 15.55 -11.84 3.79
N THR A 545 14.46 -11.67 3.05
CA THR A 545 14.07 -12.51 1.91
C THR A 545 14.57 -11.98 0.55
N SER A 546 15.41 -10.95 0.56
CA SER A 546 15.95 -10.31 -0.65
C SER A 546 16.86 -11.26 -1.44
N THR A 547 16.97 -11.04 -2.75
CA THR A 547 17.83 -11.83 -3.65
C THR A 547 19.11 -11.08 -3.99
N TRP A 548 20.12 -11.80 -4.49
CA TRP A 548 21.33 -11.18 -5.05
C TRP A 548 21.04 -10.25 -6.23
N ALA A 549 19.96 -10.47 -6.97
CA ALA A 549 19.52 -9.56 -8.02
C ALA A 549 19.01 -8.23 -7.42
N ALA A 550 18.22 -8.29 -6.34
CA ALA A 550 17.77 -7.11 -5.62
C ALA A 550 18.95 -6.33 -5.02
N VAL A 551 19.93 -7.03 -4.42
CA VAL A 551 21.19 -6.44 -3.95
C VAL A 551 21.94 -5.75 -5.08
N SER A 552 22.01 -6.39 -6.25
CA SER A 552 22.70 -5.84 -7.42
C SER A 552 22.08 -4.52 -7.87
N VAL A 553 20.75 -4.48 -8.02
CA VAL A 553 20.03 -3.25 -8.40
C VAL A 553 20.21 -2.17 -7.34
N ALA A 554 20.02 -2.52 -6.07
CA ALA A 554 20.11 -1.59 -4.95
C ALA A 554 21.50 -0.91 -4.88
N GLU A 555 22.57 -1.69 -4.85
CA GLU A 555 23.94 -1.18 -4.72
C GLU A 555 24.36 -0.39 -5.98
N ILE A 556 23.99 -0.81 -7.19
CA ILE A 556 24.27 -0.05 -8.42
C ILE A 556 23.55 1.31 -8.39
N VAL A 557 22.24 1.33 -8.13
CA VAL A 557 21.42 2.53 -8.24
C VAL A 557 21.79 3.56 -7.18
N PHE A 558 21.95 3.15 -5.92
CA PHE A 558 22.23 4.13 -4.86
C PHE A 558 23.71 4.55 -4.82
N THR A 559 24.64 3.72 -5.32
CA THR A 559 26.01 4.19 -5.58
C THR A 559 26.03 5.16 -6.76
N PHE A 560 25.23 4.91 -7.79
CA PHE A 560 25.02 5.88 -8.88
C PHE A 560 24.49 7.21 -8.34
N VAL A 561 23.46 7.20 -7.48
CA VAL A 561 22.91 8.44 -6.88
C VAL A 561 24.00 9.20 -6.12
N LEU A 562 24.72 8.52 -5.24
CA LEU A 562 25.81 9.11 -4.48
C LEU A 562 26.88 9.72 -5.40
N ALA A 563 27.40 8.95 -6.35
CA ALA A 563 28.45 9.38 -7.26
C ALA A 563 27.98 10.50 -8.21
N TYR A 564 26.76 10.42 -8.74
CA TYR A 564 26.19 11.43 -9.63
C TYR A 564 26.01 12.76 -8.91
N VAL A 565 25.53 12.72 -7.66
CA VAL A 565 25.39 13.90 -6.82
C VAL A 565 26.74 14.50 -6.50
N VAL A 566 27.75 13.70 -6.13
CA VAL A 566 29.13 14.20 -5.93
C VAL A 566 29.62 14.94 -7.17
N LEU A 567 29.47 14.33 -8.36
CA LEU A 567 29.86 14.99 -9.61
C LEU A 567 29.09 16.30 -9.84
N SER A 568 27.81 16.33 -9.53
CA SER A 568 26.94 17.48 -9.76
C SER A 568 27.18 18.63 -8.79
N VAL A 569 27.40 18.36 -7.50
CA VAL A 569 27.48 19.42 -6.47
C VAL A 569 28.90 19.77 -6.05
N ALA A 570 29.89 18.90 -6.32
CA ALA A 570 31.29 19.14 -5.94
C ALA A 570 32.23 19.34 -7.13
N VAL A 571 31.96 18.69 -8.28
CA VAL A 571 32.87 18.70 -9.45
C VAL A 571 32.41 19.62 -10.58
N SER A 572 31.10 19.72 -10.81
CA SER A 572 30.54 20.53 -11.90
C SER A 572 30.70 22.03 -11.67
N GLU A 573 31.43 22.73 -12.54
CA GLU A 573 31.54 24.20 -12.50
C GLU A 573 30.19 24.93 -12.63
N ARG A 574 29.16 24.28 -13.19
CA ARG A 574 27.84 24.91 -13.39
C ARG A 574 26.93 24.82 -12.18
N THR A 575 27.04 23.73 -11.42
CA THR A 575 26.10 23.36 -10.36
C THR A 575 26.79 23.16 -9.01
N LYS A 576 28.10 23.47 -8.92
CA LYS A 576 28.89 23.43 -7.70
C LYS A 576 28.19 24.20 -6.59
N ALA A 577 27.89 23.51 -5.50
CA ALA A 577 27.26 24.13 -4.34
C ALA A 577 28.35 24.63 -3.38
N SER A 578 28.38 25.93 -3.07
CA SER A 578 29.42 26.50 -2.20
C SER A 578 29.31 26.08 -0.74
N HIS A 579 28.09 25.83 -0.26
CA HIS A 579 27.85 25.54 1.17
C HIS A 579 27.06 24.27 1.44
N LEU A 580 26.26 23.78 0.48
CA LEU A 580 25.36 22.63 0.68
C LEU A 580 25.94 21.29 0.20
N PHE A 581 27.11 21.29 -0.45
CA PHE A 581 27.67 20.07 -1.08
C PHE A 581 27.78 18.89 -0.11
N GLY A 582 28.35 19.09 1.08
CA GLY A 582 28.53 18.03 2.07
C GLY A 582 27.21 17.46 2.58
N LEU A 583 26.24 18.33 2.90
CA LEU A 583 24.90 17.92 3.33
C LEU A 583 24.18 17.12 2.25
N VAL A 584 24.25 17.56 0.99
CA VAL A 584 23.57 16.90 -0.13
C VAL A 584 24.21 15.54 -0.45
N ILE A 585 25.55 15.44 -0.39
CA ILE A 585 26.26 14.16 -0.55
C ILE A 585 25.91 13.20 0.59
N GLY A 586 25.97 13.65 1.85
CA GLY A 586 25.59 12.82 2.99
C GLY A 586 24.12 12.40 2.95
N SER A 587 23.22 13.28 2.50
CA SER A 587 21.80 12.96 2.33
C SER A 587 21.57 11.79 1.36
N CYS A 588 22.45 11.58 0.37
CA CYS A 588 22.37 10.40 -0.50
C CYS A 588 22.54 9.10 0.30
N VAL A 589 23.40 9.09 1.33
CA VAL A 589 23.57 7.95 2.24
C VAL A 589 22.37 7.79 3.15
N THR A 590 21.74 8.87 3.61
CA THR A 590 20.46 8.79 4.32
C THR A 590 19.40 8.11 3.46
N VAL A 591 19.23 8.57 2.21
CA VAL A 591 18.26 8.01 1.27
C VAL A 591 18.58 6.54 0.98
N GLY A 592 19.83 6.21 0.62
CA GLY A 592 20.23 4.84 0.35
C GLY A 592 20.09 3.92 1.56
N GLY A 593 20.57 4.34 2.73
CA GLY A 593 20.50 3.55 3.95
C GLY A 593 19.07 3.22 4.38
N PHE A 594 18.13 4.17 4.27
CA PHE A 594 16.71 3.90 4.57
C PHE A 594 15.98 3.15 3.44
N ALA A 595 16.31 3.42 2.17
CA ALA A 595 15.62 2.80 1.04
C ALA A 595 16.04 1.34 0.81
N ILE A 596 17.34 1.02 0.98
CA ILE A 596 17.89 -0.29 0.62
C ILE A 596 18.64 -1.01 1.75
N GLY A 597 18.71 -0.43 2.96
CA GLY A 597 19.34 -1.08 4.11
C GLY A 597 18.73 -2.46 4.42
N GLY A 598 17.41 -2.60 4.25
CA GLY A 598 16.69 -3.87 4.40
C GLY A 598 16.83 -4.85 3.22
N ILE A 599 17.54 -4.46 2.15
CA ILE A 599 17.74 -5.28 0.94
C ILE A 599 19.18 -5.77 0.84
N SER A 600 20.15 -4.84 0.84
CA SER A 600 21.58 -5.13 0.65
C SER A 600 22.45 -4.77 1.85
N GLY A 601 21.88 -4.13 2.87
CA GLY A 601 22.63 -3.44 3.92
C GLY A 601 23.08 -2.03 3.54
N GLY A 602 22.91 -1.62 2.28
CA GLY A 602 23.23 -0.27 1.80
C GLY A 602 24.71 0.11 1.94
N SER A 603 25.62 -0.70 1.39
CA SER A 603 27.07 -0.50 1.53
C SER A 603 27.56 0.72 0.75
N LEU A 604 27.15 0.83 -0.52
CA LEU A 604 27.33 1.97 -1.42
C LEU A 604 28.78 2.42 -1.63
N ASN A 605 29.75 1.64 -1.14
CA ASN A 605 31.12 2.05 -0.95
C ASN A 605 32.03 0.83 -0.84
N PRO A 606 32.94 0.61 -1.80
CA PRO A 606 33.87 -0.51 -1.74
C PRO A 606 34.71 -0.54 -0.46
N ALA A 607 35.09 0.60 0.13
CA ALA A 607 35.83 0.60 1.38
C ALA A 607 34.97 0.13 2.58
N VAL A 608 33.66 0.42 2.58
CA VAL A 608 32.71 -0.13 3.56
C VAL A 608 32.57 -1.64 3.34
N SER A 609 32.37 -2.06 2.09
CA SER A 609 32.26 -3.48 1.70
C SER A 609 33.48 -4.30 2.11
N PHE A 610 34.68 -3.83 1.78
CA PHE A 610 35.94 -4.47 2.18
C PHE A 610 36.13 -4.49 3.69
N GLY A 611 35.79 -3.41 4.40
CA GLY A 611 35.87 -3.35 5.86
C GLY A 611 34.97 -4.41 6.53
N ILE A 612 33.68 -4.44 6.16
CA ILE A 612 32.71 -5.42 6.67
C ILE A 612 33.19 -6.84 6.39
N ALA A 613 33.60 -7.15 5.17
CA ALA A 613 34.06 -8.47 4.82
C ALA A 613 35.34 -8.88 5.55
N ALA A 614 36.31 -7.97 5.70
CA ALA A 614 37.56 -8.23 6.41
C ALA A 614 37.33 -8.57 7.88
N ALA A 615 36.50 -7.78 8.59
CA ALA A 615 36.14 -8.10 9.97
C ALA A 615 35.37 -9.42 10.05
N ASN A 616 34.41 -9.64 9.14
CA ASN A 616 33.54 -10.82 9.20
C ASN A 616 34.27 -12.15 8.92
N VAL A 617 35.43 -12.14 8.24
CA VAL A 617 36.29 -13.32 8.09
C VAL A 617 36.72 -13.88 9.45
N LEU A 618 36.91 -13.04 10.48
CA LEU A 618 37.25 -13.48 11.84
C LEU A 618 36.19 -14.43 12.43
N ASN A 619 34.94 -14.36 11.95
CA ASN A 619 33.82 -15.18 12.38
C ASN A 619 33.32 -16.15 11.29
N GLY A 620 34.20 -16.54 10.35
CA GLY A 620 33.87 -17.51 9.29
C GLY A 620 33.12 -16.93 8.08
N GLY A 621 33.06 -15.60 7.96
CA GLY A 621 32.46 -14.92 6.82
C GLY A 621 33.26 -15.04 5.52
N LEU A 622 32.58 -14.94 4.38
CA LEU A 622 33.20 -15.03 3.06
C LEU A 622 33.66 -13.67 2.53
N PHE A 623 34.97 -13.50 2.36
CA PHE A 623 35.56 -12.25 1.85
C PHE A 623 35.13 -11.91 0.40
N PHE A 624 34.90 -12.93 -0.44
CA PHE A 624 34.52 -12.76 -1.85
C PHE A 624 33.26 -11.90 -2.04
N LYS A 625 32.37 -11.83 -1.04
CA LYS A 625 31.19 -10.97 -1.10
C LYS A 625 31.53 -9.48 -1.24
N ALA A 626 32.65 -9.03 -0.67
CA ALA A 626 33.12 -7.65 -0.89
C ALA A 626 33.50 -7.39 -2.35
N LEU A 627 34.02 -8.39 -3.06
CA LEU A 627 34.37 -8.26 -4.47
C LEU A 627 33.11 -8.12 -5.33
N ILE A 628 32.05 -8.87 -5.02
CA ILE A 628 30.74 -8.73 -5.68
C ILE A 628 30.21 -7.30 -5.48
N TYR A 629 30.11 -6.82 -4.24
CA TYR A 629 29.65 -5.46 -3.95
C TYR A 629 30.51 -4.41 -4.64
N THR A 630 31.82 -4.56 -4.60
CA THR A 630 32.75 -3.62 -5.24
C THR A 630 32.49 -3.49 -6.73
N VAL A 631 32.25 -4.60 -7.44
CA VAL A 631 31.90 -4.55 -8.86
C VAL A 631 30.59 -3.78 -9.07
N LEU A 632 29.56 -4.06 -8.26
CA LEU A 632 28.26 -3.38 -8.35
C LEU A 632 28.37 -1.87 -8.08
N GLU A 633 29.09 -1.49 -7.04
CA GLU A 633 29.33 -0.10 -6.64
C GLU A 633 30.14 0.66 -7.70
N LEU A 634 31.20 0.04 -8.25
CA LEU A 634 31.99 0.61 -9.34
C LEU A 634 31.16 0.81 -10.61
N VAL A 635 30.28 -0.15 -10.94
CA VAL A 635 29.33 -0.02 -12.07
C VAL A 635 28.42 1.19 -11.85
N GLY A 636 27.86 1.36 -10.65
CA GLY A 636 27.06 2.54 -10.29
C GLY A 636 27.84 3.85 -10.45
N GLY A 637 29.08 3.90 -9.95
CA GLY A 637 29.95 5.08 -10.06
C GLY A 637 30.34 5.43 -11.51
N VAL A 638 30.68 4.45 -12.33
CA VAL A 638 31.00 4.67 -13.75
C VAL A 638 29.76 5.08 -14.55
N ALA A 639 28.61 4.48 -14.28
CA ALA A 639 27.34 4.90 -14.88
C ALA A 639 27.01 6.36 -14.54
N ALA A 640 27.25 6.78 -13.29
CA ALA A 640 27.07 8.16 -12.86
C ALA A 640 27.94 9.13 -13.65
N ALA A 641 29.22 8.80 -13.85
CA ALA A 641 30.12 9.61 -14.68
C ALA A 641 29.66 9.70 -16.14
N GLY A 642 29.14 8.61 -16.71
CA GLY A 642 28.59 8.56 -18.06
C GLY A 642 27.39 9.49 -18.24
N ILE A 643 26.39 9.39 -17.34
CA ILE A 643 25.19 10.24 -17.37
C ILE A 643 25.55 11.70 -17.07
N PHE A 644 26.42 11.95 -16.09
CA PHE A 644 26.89 13.29 -15.75
C PHE A 644 27.52 14.01 -16.96
N LYS A 645 28.34 13.32 -17.76
CA LYS A 645 28.91 13.89 -18.99
C LYS A 645 27.84 14.34 -20.00
N PHE A 646 26.70 13.67 -20.02
CA PHE A 646 25.58 14.00 -20.91
C PHE A 646 24.72 15.14 -20.35
N THR A 647 24.40 15.11 -19.06
CA THR A 647 23.56 16.14 -18.43
C THR A 647 24.28 17.47 -18.20
N HIS A 648 25.62 17.44 -18.09
CA HIS A 648 26.45 18.61 -17.83
C HIS A 648 27.46 18.81 -18.95
N GLU A 649 27.00 18.99 -20.20
CA GLU A 649 27.88 19.18 -21.36
C GLU A 649 28.96 20.25 -21.10
N ALA A 650 30.22 19.91 -21.40
CA ALA A 650 31.32 20.87 -21.33
C ALA A 650 31.23 21.86 -22.51
N PRO A 651 31.58 23.15 -22.32
CA PRO A 651 31.91 24.03 -23.43
C PRO A 651 33.02 23.38 -24.28
N SER A 652 32.77 23.27 -25.57
CA SER A 652 33.52 22.46 -26.54
C SER A 652 35.04 22.65 -26.50
N ARG A 653 35.79 21.56 -26.25
CA ARG A 653 37.07 21.28 -26.94
C ARG A 653 36.82 20.13 -27.93
N GLN A 654 37.01 20.42 -29.21
CA GLN A 654 36.83 19.49 -30.33
C GLN A 654 37.69 18.22 -30.16
N ILE A 655 37.07 17.03 -30.06
CA ILE A 655 37.69 15.73 -30.35
C ILE A 655 36.63 14.82 -31.04
N PRO A 656 36.98 14.02 -32.07
CA PRO A 656 36.04 13.50 -33.07
C PRO A 656 35.40 12.14 -32.73
N ARG A 657 34.12 12.02 -33.15
CA ARG A 657 33.40 10.84 -33.68
C ARG A 657 33.82 9.44 -33.17
N LEU A 658 33.49 9.11 -31.92
CA LEU A 658 33.35 7.70 -31.48
C LEU A 658 32.20 7.53 -30.45
N ARG A 659 31.13 8.34 -30.58
CA ARG A 659 30.06 8.46 -29.56
C ARG A 659 28.87 7.50 -29.71
N THR A 660 28.81 6.64 -30.73
CA THR A 660 27.54 5.96 -31.08
C THR A 660 27.40 4.49 -30.63
N MET A 661 28.48 3.80 -30.22
CA MET A 661 28.39 2.38 -29.82
C MET A 661 28.29 2.17 -28.30
N ALA A 662 28.97 2.97 -27.48
CA ALA A 662 28.85 2.88 -26.00
C ALA A 662 27.48 3.36 -25.47
N LEU A 663 26.77 4.18 -26.26
CA LEU A 663 25.47 4.75 -25.93
C LEU A 663 24.36 3.68 -25.84
N ARG A 664 24.45 2.59 -26.62
CA ARG A 664 23.43 1.52 -26.62
C ARG A 664 23.58 0.57 -25.44
N ALA A 665 24.79 0.36 -24.92
CA ALA A 665 25.01 -0.51 -23.76
C ALA A 665 24.62 0.16 -22.43
N ALA A 666 24.92 1.45 -22.27
CA ALA A 666 24.60 2.18 -21.04
C ALA A 666 23.12 2.55 -20.92
N LEU A 667 22.44 2.83 -22.04
CA LEU A 667 21.00 3.17 -22.04
C LEU A 667 20.11 1.93 -21.87
N VAL A 668 20.54 0.76 -22.36
CA VAL A 668 19.83 -0.51 -22.15
C VAL A 668 19.97 -1.01 -20.71
N ALA A 669 21.07 -0.70 -20.01
CA ALA A 669 21.22 -1.01 -18.58
C ALA A 669 20.42 -0.07 -17.66
N LEU A 670 20.20 1.20 -18.05
CA LEU A 670 19.51 2.19 -17.21
C LEU A 670 17.98 2.17 -17.33
N VAL A 671 17.42 1.58 -18.39
CA VAL A 671 15.95 1.56 -18.64
C VAL A 671 15.28 0.27 -18.13
N SER A 672 16.05 -0.71 -17.63
CA SER A 672 15.48 -1.96 -17.09
C SER A 672 15.18 -1.97 -15.59
N ALA A 673 15.34 -0.84 -14.88
CA ALA A 673 15.01 -0.75 -13.44
C ALA A 673 14.08 0.45 -13.16
N VAL A 674 12.91 0.47 -13.82
CA VAL A 674 11.76 1.24 -13.33
C VAL A 674 11.36 0.64 -11.99
N ALA A 675 11.19 1.49 -10.97
CA ALA A 675 10.67 1.13 -9.66
C ALA A 675 9.56 0.08 -9.79
N ALA A 676 9.81 -1.13 -9.30
CA ALA A 676 8.73 -2.07 -9.10
C ALA A 676 7.84 -1.43 -8.03
N ALA A 677 6.65 -0.95 -8.41
CA ALA A 677 5.63 -0.55 -7.45
C ALA A 677 5.46 -1.72 -6.47
N GLU A 678 5.59 -1.46 -5.16
CA GLU A 678 5.34 -2.49 -4.17
C GLU A 678 3.90 -2.99 -4.34
N LYS A 679 3.76 -4.29 -4.60
CA LYS A 679 2.46 -4.94 -4.77
C LYS A 679 2.03 -5.54 -3.44
N TYR A 680 0.77 -5.34 -3.10
CA TYR A 680 0.09 -5.98 -1.98
C TYR A 680 -1.15 -6.70 -2.48
N ALA A 681 -1.53 -7.77 -1.78
CA ALA A 681 -2.78 -8.47 -2.01
C ALA A 681 -3.55 -8.64 -0.71
N VAL A 682 -4.86 -8.38 -0.71
CA VAL A 682 -5.78 -8.69 0.39
C VAL A 682 -6.81 -9.67 -0.14
N ILE A 683 -6.83 -10.88 0.40
CA ILE A 683 -7.68 -11.98 -0.07
C ILE A 683 -8.59 -12.40 1.08
N ALA A 684 -9.90 -12.45 0.84
CA ALA A 684 -10.89 -12.81 1.85
C ALA A 684 -11.90 -13.84 1.31
N ALA A 685 -12.00 -14.98 1.99
CA ALA A 685 -13.12 -15.91 1.82
C ALA A 685 -14.18 -15.60 2.90
N GLY A 686 -15.40 -15.26 2.47
CA GLY A 686 -16.46 -14.78 3.35
C GLY A 686 -17.28 -15.86 4.05
N SER A 687 -17.02 -17.15 3.83
CA SER A 687 -17.82 -18.21 4.47
C SER A 687 -17.01 -19.38 5.01
N SER A 688 -17.73 -20.18 5.79
CA SER A 688 -17.29 -21.36 6.49
C SER A 688 -18.08 -22.59 6.03
N GLY A 689 -17.66 -23.76 6.49
CA GLY A 689 -18.34 -25.03 6.28
C GLY A 689 -17.94 -25.73 5.00
N PHE A 690 -17.94 -27.07 5.06
CA PHE A 690 -17.51 -27.91 3.95
C PHE A 690 -18.37 -27.78 2.67
N MET A 691 -19.64 -27.36 2.78
CA MET A 691 -20.50 -27.10 1.59
C MET A 691 -20.04 -25.86 0.80
N ASN A 692 -19.32 -24.95 1.47
CA ASN A 692 -18.72 -23.74 0.89
C ASN A 692 -17.21 -23.95 0.60
N TYR A 693 -16.76 -25.19 0.45
CA TYR A 693 -15.37 -25.54 0.11
C TYR A 693 -14.76 -24.61 -0.95
N ARG A 694 -15.52 -24.35 -2.02
CA ARG A 694 -15.17 -23.53 -3.18
C ARG A 694 -14.56 -22.17 -2.83
N HIS A 695 -15.09 -21.44 -1.85
CA HIS A 695 -14.62 -20.08 -1.56
C HIS A 695 -13.23 -20.06 -0.92
N GLN A 696 -12.94 -21.03 -0.04
CA GLN A 696 -11.60 -21.17 0.55
C GLN A 696 -10.61 -21.76 -0.45
N ALA A 697 -11.07 -22.65 -1.36
CA ALA A 697 -10.26 -23.14 -2.46
C ALA A 697 -9.90 -22.00 -3.45
N ASP A 698 -10.86 -21.13 -3.78
CA ASP A 698 -10.65 -19.94 -4.61
C ASP A 698 -9.67 -18.96 -3.96
N ALA A 699 -9.87 -18.63 -2.68
CA ALA A 699 -8.97 -17.74 -1.94
C ALA A 699 -7.53 -18.31 -1.87
N CYS A 700 -7.38 -19.61 -1.67
CA CYS A 700 -6.08 -20.28 -1.70
C CYS A 700 -5.47 -20.26 -3.11
N HIS A 701 -6.26 -20.47 -4.16
CA HIS A 701 -5.76 -20.41 -5.53
C HIS A 701 -5.33 -18.98 -5.91
N ALA A 702 -6.09 -17.96 -5.54
CA ALA A 702 -5.71 -16.56 -5.67
C ALA A 702 -4.41 -16.26 -4.92
N TYR A 703 -4.22 -16.82 -3.72
CA TYR A 703 -2.96 -16.70 -2.97
C TYR A 703 -1.77 -17.28 -3.74
N GLN A 704 -1.93 -18.46 -4.35
CA GLN A 704 -0.89 -19.06 -5.19
C GLN A 704 -0.56 -18.18 -6.39
N LEU A 705 -1.55 -17.61 -7.07
CA LEU A 705 -1.36 -16.70 -8.21
C LEU A 705 -0.67 -15.40 -7.81
N MET A 706 -0.98 -14.86 -6.63
CA MET A 706 -0.29 -13.67 -6.12
C MET A 706 1.19 -13.96 -5.86
N LEU A 707 1.53 -15.13 -5.30
CA LEU A 707 2.93 -15.56 -5.19
C LEU A 707 3.60 -15.71 -6.56
N GLN A 708 2.93 -16.36 -7.52
CA GLN A 708 3.46 -16.59 -8.86
C GLN A 708 3.65 -15.29 -9.66
N SER A 709 2.77 -14.31 -9.47
CA SER A 709 2.84 -12.98 -10.12
C SER A 709 3.87 -12.04 -9.47
N GLY A 710 4.60 -12.51 -8.45
CA GLY A 710 5.70 -11.82 -7.80
C GLY A 710 5.31 -10.94 -6.61
N VAL A 711 4.10 -11.11 -6.06
CA VAL A 711 3.72 -10.47 -4.78
C VAL A 711 4.43 -11.21 -3.64
N PRO A 712 5.24 -10.54 -2.80
CA PRO A 712 5.89 -11.19 -1.66
C PRO A 712 4.85 -11.79 -0.70
N ALA A 713 5.11 -12.98 -0.16
CA ALA A 713 4.19 -13.64 0.79
C ALA A 713 3.85 -12.76 2.02
N ASP A 714 4.78 -11.89 2.43
CA ASP A 714 4.58 -10.96 3.55
C ASP A 714 3.67 -9.77 3.19
N ASN A 715 3.45 -9.53 1.90
CA ASN A 715 2.56 -8.50 1.36
C ASN A 715 1.19 -9.06 0.92
N ILE A 716 0.98 -10.36 1.06
CA ILE A 716 -0.33 -11.01 0.89
C ILE A 716 -0.95 -11.14 2.28
N ILE A 717 -2.20 -10.73 2.41
CA ILE A 717 -3.02 -10.86 3.62
C ILE A 717 -4.17 -11.80 3.29
N LEU A 718 -4.16 -13.01 3.84
CA LEU A 718 -5.20 -14.02 3.60
C LEU A 718 -6.11 -14.16 4.83
N MET A 719 -7.41 -13.97 4.61
CA MET A 719 -8.47 -14.08 5.61
C MET A 719 -9.45 -15.17 5.19
N MET A 720 -9.58 -16.23 5.98
CA MET A 720 -10.58 -17.27 5.74
C MET A 720 -10.84 -18.08 7.00
N GLN A 721 -12.01 -18.71 7.14
CA GLN A 721 -12.32 -19.49 8.35
C GLN A 721 -11.30 -20.62 8.61
N ASP A 722 -10.70 -21.19 7.55
CA ASP A 722 -9.69 -22.27 7.58
C ASP A 722 -10.21 -23.58 8.19
N ASP A 723 -11.48 -23.90 7.93
CA ASP A 723 -12.20 -25.07 8.46
C ASP A 723 -12.43 -26.18 7.43
N VAL A 724 -12.06 -25.96 6.17
CA VAL A 724 -12.35 -26.90 5.07
C VAL A 724 -11.23 -27.93 4.86
N ALA A 725 -9.96 -27.49 4.84
CA ALA A 725 -8.83 -28.37 4.49
C ALA A 725 -8.72 -29.57 5.44
N ASN A 726 -8.96 -29.36 6.73
CA ASN A 726 -8.90 -30.39 7.77
C ASN A 726 -10.28 -30.91 8.20
N SER A 727 -11.35 -30.60 7.46
CA SER A 727 -12.69 -31.10 7.75
C SER A 727 -12.73 -32.63 7.70
N SER A 728 -13.49 -33.25 8.61
CA SER A 728 -13.77 -34.69 8.57
C SER A 728 -14.56 -35.13 7.32
N GLU A 729 -15.23 -34.19 6.65
CA GLU A 729 -15.90 -34.44 5.38
C GLU A 729 -14.93 -34.40 4.19
N ASN A 730 -13.70 -33.88 4.36
CA ASN A 730 -12.71 -33.78 3.29
C ASN A 730 -12.07 -35.15 3.02
N PRO A 731 -12.24 -35.75 1.82
CA PRO A 731 -11.59 -37.01 1.47
C PRO A 731 -10.06 -36.88 1.30
N PHE A 732 -9.53 -35.65 1.30
CA PHE A 732 -8.11 -35.32 1.22
C PHE A 732 -7.68 -34.41 2.38
N PRO A 733 -7.53 -34.93 3.61
CA PRO A 733 -7.18 -34.13 4.76
C PRO A 733 -5.91 -33.28 4.54
N GLY A 734 -6.00 -32.00 4.84
CA GLY A 734 -4.92 -31.02 4.70
C GLY A 734 -4.64 -30.56 3.27
N GLN A 735 -5.51 -30.86 2.30
CA GLN A 735 -5.37 -30.45 0.90
C GLN A 735 -6.65 -29.75 0.41
N LEU A 736 -6.49 -28.74 -0.44
CA LEU A 736 -7.58 -28.13 -1.20
C LEU A 736 -7.27 -28.14 -2.69
N PHE A 737 -8.31 -28.23 -3.51
CA PHE A 737 -8.24 -28.35 -4.97
C PHE A 737 -9.28 -27.43 -5.59
N ASN A 738 -8.88 -26.61 -6.55
CA ASN A 738 -9.76 -25.66 -7.22
C ASN A 738 -10.14 -26.07 -8.65
N LYS A 739 -9.81 -27.31 -9.04
CA LYS A 739 -10.18 -27.91 -10.32
C LYS A 739 -10.15 -29.44 -10.27
N PRO A 740 -10.95 -30.13 -11.10
CA PRO A 740 -10.96 -31.58 -11.16
C PRO A 740 -9.73 -32.15 -11.88
N GLY A 741 -9.53 -33.46 -11.74
CA GLY A 741 -8.54 -34.22 -12.52
C GLY A 741 -7.82 -35.32 -11.73
N GLU A 742 -6.95 -36.05 -12.42
CA GLU A 742 -6.12 -37.10 -11.81
C GLU A 742 -4.94 -36.54 -11.03
N ASN A 743 -4.37 -35.42 -11.47
CA ASN A 743 -3.22 -34.76 -10.82
C ASN A 743 -3.43 -33.24 -10.64
N PRO A 744 -4.54 -32.78 -10.03
CA PRO A 744 -4.77 -31.37 -9.81
C PRO A 744 -3.81 -30.83 -8.73
N PRO A 745 -3.38 -29.56 -8.83
CA PRO A 745 -2.53 -28.94 -7.83
C PRO A 745 -3.28 -28.77 -6.52
N ASP A 746 -2.60 -29.05 -5.41
CA ASP A 746 -3.07 -28.68 -4.07
C ASP A 746 -2.83 -27.19 -3.85
N VAL A 747 -3.91 -26.41 -3.86
CA VAL A 747 -3.85 -24.96 -3.73
C VAL A 747 -3.68 -24.50 -2.29
N TYR A 748 -3.95 -25.35 -1.29
CA TYR A 748 -3.76 -25.03 0.13
C TYR A 748 -2.28 -25.06 0.54
N LYS A 749 -1.48 -25.86 -0.15
CA LYS A 749 -0.06 -26.04 0.17
C LYS A 749 0.69 -24.71 0.12
N GLY A 750 1.17 -24.27 1.28
CA GLY A 750 1.96 -23.05 1.41
C GLY A 750 1.14 -21.77 1.56
N CYS A 751 -0.20 -21.86 1.60
CA CYS A 751 -1.05 -20.74 1.99
C CYS A 751 -0.75 -20.33 3.43
N LYS A 752 -0.35 -19.07 3.61
CA LYS A 752 -0.22 -18.46 4.94
C LYS A 752 -1.52 -17.74 5.26
N VAL A 753 -2.36 -18.34 6.08
CA VAL A 753 -3.60 -17.73 6.57
C VAL A 753 -3.25 -16.76 7.70
N ASP A 754 -3.38 -15.46 7.45
CA ASP A 754 -3.05 -14.42 8.44
C ASP A 754 -4.15 -14.28 9.50
N TYR A 755 -5.41 -14.52 9.11
CA TYR A 755 -6.56 -14.48 10.00
C TYR A 755 -7.48 -15.68 9.75
N SER A 756 -7.70 -16.48 10.80
CA SER A 756 -8.53 -17.69 10.76
C SER A 756 -9.52 -17.80 11.91
N GLY A 757 -10.57 -18.58 11.72
CA GLY A 757 -11.62 -18.80 12.71
C GLY A 757 -12.46 -17.55 13.00
N ASP A 758 -12.99 -17.48 14.23
CA ASP A 758 -14.07 -16.56 14.63
C ASP A 758 -13.73 -15.06 14.50
N ILE A 759 -12.46 -14.71 14.33
CA ILE A 759 -12.02 -13.31 14.16
C ILE A 759 -12.27 -12.77 12.76
N VAL A 760 -12.51 -13.65 11.78
CA VAL A 760 -12.73 -13.27 10.37
C VAL A 760 -14.11 -12.64 10.22
N THR A 761 -14.15 -11.31 10.17
CA THR A 761 -15.35 -10.47 10.15
C THR A 761 -15.23 -9.36 9.09
N GLY A 762 -16.36 -8.80 8.64
CA GLY A 762 -16.35 -7.66 7.71
C GLY A 762 -15.62 -6.44 8.29
N LYS A 763 -15.75 -6.22 9.60
CA LYS A 763 -15.00 -5.18 10.31
C LYS A 763 -13.49 -5.40 10.24
N LEU A 764 -13.02 -6.63 10.49
CA LEU A 764 -11.60 -6.95 10.39
C LEU A 764 -11.08 -6.70 8.96
N PHE A 765 -11.87 -7.06 7.94
CA PHE A 765 -11.49 -6.82 6.54
C PHE A 765 -11.32 -5.32 6.25
N MET A 766 -12.23 -4.47 6.73
CA MET A 766 -12.10 -3.02 6.62
C MET A 766 -10.91 -2.47 7.42
N ASP A 767 -10.65 -2.98 8.62
CA ASP A 767 -9.49 -2.59 9.43
C ASP A 767 -8.17 -2.97 8.72
N VAL A 768 -8.11 -4.14 8.08
CA VAL A 768 -6.98 -4.59 7.25
C VAL A 768 -6.78 -3.67 6.06
N LEU A 769 -7.84 -3.36 5.31
CA LEU A 769 -7.78 -2.46 4.15
C LEU A 769 -7.34 -1.04 4.54
N THR A 770 -7.82 -0.53 5.67
CA THR A 770 -7.49 0.82 6.15
C THR A 770 -6.18 0.94 6.91
N GLY A 771 -5.42 -0.16 7.06
CA GLY A 771 -4.16 -0.15 7.80
C GLY A 771 -4.35 0.05 9.32
N ASN A 772 -5.55 -0.20 9.85
CA ASN A 772 -5.89 0.03 11.25
C ASN A 772 -5.36 -1.09 12.15
N THR A 773 -4.14 -0.90 12.68
CA THR A 773 -3.48 -1.87 13.56
C THR A 773 -4.12 -2.04 14.95
N GLU A 774 -4.97 -1.10 15.38
CA GLU A 774 -5.70 -1.24 16.65
C GLU A 774 -6.88 -2.20 16.50
N GLY A 775 -7.60 -2.08 15.37
CA GLY A 775 -8.72 -2.96 15.04
C GLY A 775 -8.28 -4.35 14.57
N ALA A 776 -7.25 -4.39 13.70
CA ALA A 776 -6.66 -5.61 13.20
C ALA A 776 -5.39 -5.95 14.00
N LYS A 777 -5.51 -6.88 14.96
CA LYS A 777 -4.39 -7.37 15.80
C LYS A 777 -3.47 -8.33 15.03
N GLY A 778 -2.98 -7.92 13.86
CA GLY A 778 -2.20 -8.75 12.96
C GLY A 778 -1.66 -7.99 11.74
N LYS A 779 -1.48 -8.70 10.62
CA LYS A 779 -0.98 -8.11 9.37
C LYS A 779 -2.06 -7.23 8.71
N VAL A 780 -1.75 -5.95 8.52
CA VAL A 780 -2.62 -5.00 7.81
C VAL A 780 -1.97 -4.51 6.51
N LEU A 781 -2.76 -3.92 5.63
CA LEU A 781 -2.24 -3.28 4.42
C LEU A 781 -1.32 -2.12 4.80
N LYS A 782 -0.05 -2.20 4.41
CA LYS A 782 0.91 -1.11 4.58
C LYS A 782 0.80 -0.18 3.38
N SER A 783 0.00 0.85 3.55
CA SER A 783 -0.42 1.73 2.48
C SER A 783 0.51 2.92 2.23
N GLY A 784 0.62 3.33 0.96
CA GLY A 784 1.33 4.55 0.54
C GLY A 784 1.07 4.87 -0.93
N ALA A 785 1.36 6.10 -1.34
CA ALA A 785 1.02 6.61 -2.68
C ALA A 785 1.76 5.91 -3.85
N SER A 786 2.72 5.03 -3.55
CA SER A 786 3.48 4.22 -4.52
C SER A 786 3.03 2.75 -4.59
N VAL A 787 2.12 2.32 -3.71
CA VAL A 787 1.70 0.92 -3.55
C VAL A 787 0.60 0.56 -4.54
N THR A 788 0.70 -0.59 -5.20
CA THR A 788 -0.38 -1.17 -6.00
C THR A 788 -1.07 -2.27 -5.22
N VAL A 789 -2.39 -2.23 -5.12
CA VAL A 789 -3.16 -3.14 -4.27
C VAL A 789 -4.07 -4.02 -5.12
N PHE A 790 -4.00 -5.33 -4.92
CA PHE A 790 -5.00 -6.27 -5.41
C PHE A 790 -5.89 -6.68 -4.24
N VAL A 791 -7.21 -6.67 -4.44
CA VAL A 791 -8.17 -7.18 -3.47
C VAL A 791 -8.98 -8.28 -4.13
N ASN A 792 -9.06 -9.45 -3.50
CA ASN A 792 -9.93 -10.53 -3.94
C ASN A 792 -10.87 -10.90 -2.80
N PHE A 793 -12.17 -10.78 -3.03
CA PHE A 793 -13.21 -11.22 -2.12
C PHE A 793 -14.01 -12.33 -2.79
N VAL A 794 -14.25 -13.42 -2.06
CA VAL A 794 -14.96 -14.60 -2.58
C VAL A 794 -15.95 -15.12 -1.55
N ASP A 795 -17.25 -14.95 -1.82
CA ASP A 795 -18.32 -15.56 -1.01
C ASP A 795 -19.74 -15.43 -1.61
N HIS A 796 -20.78 -15.65 -0.78
CA HIS A 796 -22.16 -15.25 -0.99
C HIS A 796 -22.35 -13.73 -0.94
N GLY A 797 -23.32 -13.25 -1.72
CA GLY A 797 -23.76 -11.86 -1.73
C GLY A 797 -25.26 -11.72 -1.84
N GLY A 798 -25.71 -10.48 -1.82
CA GLY A 798 -27.07 -10.03 -2.09
C GLY A 798 -27.02 -8.56 -2.49
N PRO A 799 -28.12 -7.96 -2.98
CA PRO A 799 -28.14 -6.54 -3.30
C PRO A 799 -27.63 -5.67 -2.14
N GLY A 800 -26.46 -5.05 -2.33
CA GLY A 800 -25.77 -4.17 -1.39
C GLY A 800 -25.18 -4.83 -0.13
N ILE A 801 -25.06 -6.15 -0.07
CA ILE A 801 -24.41 -6.88 1.03
C ILE A 801 -23.54 -8.05 0.55
N VAL A 802 -22.46 -8.33 1.28
CA VAL A 802 -21.66 -9.56 1.13
C VAL A 802 -21.44 -10.23 2.48
N ALA A 803 -21.32 -11.55 2.49
CA ALA A 803 -21.22 -12.32 3.73
C ALA A 803 -19.79 -12.34 4.29
N PHE A 804 -19.71 -12.56 5.60
CA PHE A 804 -18.49 -12.91 6.33
C PHE A 804 -18.83 -14.07 7.27
N PRO A 805 -17.86 -14.94 7.60
CA PRO A 805 -18.16 -16.17 8.31
C PRO A 805 -18.57 -15.90 9.75
N ASN A 806 -18.16 -14.75 10.30
CA ASN A 806 -18.47 -14.31 11.65
C ASN A 806 -18.94 -12.85 11.67
N GLY A 807 -19.81 -12.55 12.63
CA GLY A 807 -20.38 -11.23 12.79
C GLY A 807 -21.32 -10.84 11.64
N PRO A 808 -21.74 -9.57 11.59
CA PRO A 808 -22.69 -9.11 10.57
C PRO A 808 -22.10 -9.11 9.16
N VAL A 809 -22.99 -9.13 8.18
CA VAL A 809 -22.66 -8.93 6.76
C VAL A 809 -21.99 -7.58 6.54
N LEU A 810 -21.09 -7.50 5.56
CA LEU A 810 -20.49 -6.25 5.13
C LEU A 810 -21.44 -5.56 4.15
N THR A 811 -21.84 -4.32 4.45
CA THR A 811 -22.76 -3.57 3.57
C THR A 811 -22.01 -2.69 2.57
N VAL A 812 -22.66 -2.36 1.45
CA VAL A 812 -22.13 -1.42 0.44
C VAL A 812 -21.81 -0.04 1.02
N LYS A 813 -22.54 0.41 2.05
CA LYS A 813 -22.27 1.66 2.77
C LYS A 813 -20.88 1.62 3.40
N GLU A 814 -20.60 0.57 4.16
CA GLU A 814 -19.35 0.39 4.90
C GLU A 814 -18.16 0.21 3.96
N LEU A 815 -18.31 -0.60 2.91
CA LEU A 815 -17.28 -0.80 1.90
C LEU A 815 -17.00 0.52 1.14
N SER A 816 -18.05 1.22 0.70
CA SER A 816 -17.90 2.51 -0.01
C SER A 816 -17.19 3.55 0.84
N GLN A 817 -17.52 3.63 2.13
CA GLN A 817 -16.86 4.54 3.06
C GLN A 817 -15.39 4.15 3.30
N THR A 818 -15.10 2.85 3.37
CA THR A 818 -13.73 2.32 3.48
C THR A 818 -12.89 2.70 2.27
N LEU A 819 -13.38 2.44 1.05
CA LEU A 819 -12.65 2.78 -0.18
C LEU A 819 -12.44 4.30 -0.33
N LYS A 820 -13.46 5.12 -0.01
CA LYS A 820 -13.32 6.60 0.03
C LYS A 820 -12.27 7.05 1.06
N THR A 821 -12.19 6.37 2.21
CA THR A 821 -11.18 6.65 3.24
C THR A 821 -9.78 6.33 2.74
N MET A 822 -9.61 5.17 2.08
CA MET A 822 -8.31 4.79 1.51
C MET A 822 -7.87 5.76 0.41
N GLN A 823 -8.80 6.19 -0.46
CA GLN A 823 -8.53 7.17 -1.50
C GLN A 823 -8.12 8.53 -0.92
N SER A 824 -8.86 9.05 0.06
CA SER A 824 -8.58 10.35 0.68
C SER A 824 -7.25 10.38 1.44
N LYS A 825 -6.85 9.24 2.03
CA LYS A 825 -5.54 9.04 2.66
C LYS A 825 -4.41 8.68 1.69
N GLN A 826 -4.68 8.65 0.37
CA GLN A 826 -3.71 8.28 -0.68
C GLN A 826 -3.00 6.94 -0.39
N MET A 827 -3.78 5.95 0.05
CA MET A 827 -3.26 4.67 0.53
C MET A 827 -2.74 3.74 -0.57
N PHE A 828 -2.95 4.09 -1.83
CA PHE A 828 -2.50 3.33 -2.98
C PHE A 828 -2.27 4.25 -4.18
N LYS A 829 -1.36 3.85 -5.07
CA LYS A 829 -1.21 4.39 -6.42
C LYS A 829 -2.41 3.98 -7.28
N GLN A 830 -2.71 2.69 -7.29
CA GLN A 830 -3.79 2.05 -8.05
C GLN A 830 -4.27 0.80 -7.30
N MET A 831 -5.56 0.49 -7.39
CA MET A 831 -6.15 -0.70 -6.80
C MET A 831 -6.99 -1.47 -7.82
N VAL A 832 -6.89 -2.80 -7.81
CA VAL A 832 -7.78 -3.69 -8.57
C VAL A 832 -8.54 -4.56 -7.56
N PHE A 833 -9.87 -4.60 -7.67
CA PHE A 833 -10.74 -5.32 -6.74
C PHE A 833 -11.58 -6.35 -7.50
N TYR A 834 -11.32 -7.65 -7.28
CA TYR A 834 -12.12 -8.73 -7.83
C TYR A 834 -13.08 -9.25 -6.76
N MET A 835 -14.38 -9.25 -7.08
CA MET A 835 -15.43 -9.67 -6.16
C MET A 835 -16.26 -10.79 -6.76
N GLU A 836 -16.03 -12.00 -6.27
CA GLU A 836 -16.90 -13.16 -6.48
C GLU A 836 -17.99 -13.16 -5.41
N ALA A 837 -19.20 -12.77 -5.81
CA ALA A 837 -20.41 -12.90 -5.02
C ALA A 837 -21.66 -12.70 -5.88
N CYS A 838 -22.79 -13.23 -5.41
CA CYS A 838 -24.10 -12.94 -5.97
C CYS A 838 -24.41 -11.44 -5.86
N GLU A 839 -25.01 -10.88 -6.91
CA GLU A 839 -25.35 -9.45 -7.00
C GLU A 839 -24.16 -8.51 -6.73
N SER A 840 -22.92 -8.96 -6.95
CA SER A 840 -21.68 -8.24 -6.62
C SER A 840 -21.55 -6.89 -7.33
N GLY A 841 -22.19 -6.72 -8.50
CA GLY A 841 -22.28 -5.43 -9.18
C GLY A 841 -22.98 -4.33 -8.36
N SER A 842 -23.76 -4.69 -7.35
CA SER A 842 -24.42 -3.75 -6.43
C SER A 842 -23.50 -3.17 -5.34
N MET A 843 -22.26 -3.67 -5.22
CA MET A 843 -21.31 -3.26 -4.16
C MET A 843 -20.44 -2.05 -4.52
N PHE A 844 -20.52 -1.54 -5.76
CA PHE A 844 -19.71 -0.41 -6.24
C PHE A 844 -20.50 0.74 -6.89
N PRO A 845 -21.67 1.15 -6.36
CA PRO A 845 -22.53 2.16 -7.01
C PRO A 845 -21.88 3.55 -7.07
N ASP A 846 -21.00 3.88 -6.12
CA ASP A 846 -20.39 5.20 -5.96
C ASP A 846 -18.97 5.32 -6.59
N LEU A 847 -18.48 4.26 -7.24
CA LEU A 847 -17.09 4.21 -7.69
C LEU A 847 -16.89 5.08 -8.94
N LYS A 848 -16.23 6.23 -8.77
CA LYS A 848 -16.00 7.22 -9.83
C LYS A 848 -14.91 6.80 -10.82
N ALA A 849 -14.95 7.40 -12.02
CA ALA A 849 -13.96 7.19 -13.07
C ALA A 849 -12.54 7.63 -12.68
N ASP A 850 -12.37 8.55 -11.73
CA ASP A 850 -11.09 9.03 -11.21
C ASP A 850 -10.71 8.41 -9.86
N SER A 851 -11.39 7.32 -9.47
CA SER A 851 -11.22 6.66 -8.17
C SER A 851 -9.83 6.04 -7.96
N LYS A 852 -9.09 5.78 -9.05
CA LYS A 852 -7.88 4.94 -9.07
C LYS A 852 -8.14 3.50 -8.58
N ILE A 853 -9.38 3.04 -8.69
CA ILE A 853 -9.81 1.68 -8.36
C ILE A 853 -10.51 1.11 -9.58
N LEU A 854 -10.08 -0.07 -10.05
CA LEU A 854 -10.82 -0.89 -11.01
C LEU A 854 -11.46 -2.05 -10.27
N ALA A 855 -12.78 -2.06 -10.15
CA ALA A 855 -13.50 -3.18 -9.56
C ALA A 855 -14.10 -4.08 -10.67
N VAL A 856 -13.95 -5.40 -10.55
CA VAL A 856 -14.52 -6.40 -11.45
C VAL A 856 -15.35 -7.38 -10.62
N THR A 857 -16.57 -7.64 -11.06
CA THR A 857 -17.56 -8.40 -10.29
C THR A 857 -18.01 -9.63 -11.06
N ALA A 858 -18.30 -10.72 -10.35
CA ALA A 858 -18.77 -11.98 -10.95
C ALA A 858 -20.14 -11.85 -11.63
N SER A 859 -20.97 -10.92 -11.15
CA SER A 859 -22.33 -10.71 -11.61
C SER A 859 -22.68 -9.23 -11.66
N ASN A 860 -23.75 -8.88 -12.36
CA ASN A 860 -24.37 -7.56 -12.25
C ASN A 860 -25.08 -7.39 -10.90
N ALA A 861 -25.79 -6.27 -10.70
CA ALA A 861 -26.48 -5.99 -9.44
C ALA A 861 -27.72 -6.88 -9.19
N ASP A 862 -28.12 -7.70 -10.17
CA ASP A 862 -29.45 -8.31 -10.19
C ASP A 862 -29.52 -9.83 -10.30
N GLU A 863 -28.39 -10.47 -10.53
CA GLU A 863 -28.28 -11.91 -10.71
C GLU A 863 -27.27 -12.53 -9.74
N SER A 864 -27.42 -13.83 -9.53
CA SER A 864 -26.51 -14.60 -8.69
C SER A 864 -25.23 -14.99 -9.44
N SER A 865 -24.17 -15.22 -8.68
CA SER A 865 -22.98 -15.88 -9.20
C SER A 865 -23.13 -17.41 -9.11
N TRP A 866 -22.17 -18.14 -9.65
CA TRP A 866 -22.31 -19.57 -9.90
C TRP A 866 -21.13 -20.34 -9.35
N GLY A 867 -21.39 -21.38 -8.56
CA GLY A 867 -20.39 -22.39 -8.24
C GLY A 867 -20.11 -23.27 -9.45
N THR A 868 -18.94 -23.91 -9.48
CA THR A 868 -18.59 -24.86 -10.55
C THR A 868 -17.81 -26.06 -10.03
N TYR A 869 -17.62 -27.04 -10.91
CA TYR A 869 -17.06 -28.34 -10.58
C TYR A 869 -17.82 -29.01 -9.43
N CYS A 870 -19.14 -28.95 -9.49
CA CYS A 870 -20.06 -29.54 -8.51
C CYS A 870 -20.51 -30.95 -8.93
N GLY A 871 -21.04 -31.73 -7.98
CA GLY A 871 -21.63 -33.05 -8.25
C GLY A 871 -20.62 -33.99 -8.91
N ASP A 872 -21.01 -34.67 -9.99
CA ASP A 872 -20.14 -35.62 -10.71
C ASP A 872 -18.88 -34.98 -11.31
N SER A 873 -18.85 -33.65 -11.45
CA SER A 873 -17.69 -32.90 -11.92
C SER A 873 -16.64 -32.64 -10.83
N ALA A 874 -16.94 -32.90 -9.56
CA ALA A 874 -16.07 -32.64 -8.40
C ALA A 874 -15.02 -33.75 -8.16
N MET A 875 -14.48 -34.33 -9.23
CA MET A 875 -13.60 -35.51 -9.15
C MET A 875 -12.12 -35.12 -9.07
N VAL A 876 -11.46 -35.55 -8.00
CA VAL A 876 -10.03 -35.34 -7.76
C VAL A 876 -9.38 -36.70 -7.46
N LYS A 877 -8.31 -37.08 -8.17
CA LYS A 877 -7.56 -38.32 -7.93
C LYS A 877 -8.49 -39.56 -7.84
N GLY A 878 -9.46 -39.64 -8.75
CA GLY A 878 -10.46 -40.71 -8.80
C GLY A 878 -11.51 -40.72 -7.68
N LYS A 879 -11.61 -39.68 -6.82
CA LYS A 879 -12.62 -39.56 -5.76
C LYS A 879 -13.41 -38.26 -5.89
N ASN A 880 -14.70 -38.33 -5.58
CA ASN A 880 -15.53 -37.13 -5.48
C ASN A 880 -15.24 -36.39 -4.16
N VAL A 881 -15.08 -35.08 -4.22
CA VAL A 881 -14.83 -34.25 -3.02
C VAL A 881 -16.08 -34.09 -2.14
N GLY A 882 -17.28 -34.25 -2.71
CA GLY A 882 -18.54 -34.08 -2.00
C GLY A 882 -18.98 -32.62 -1.84
N SER A 883 -18.30 -31.68 -2.50
CA SER A 883 -18.63 -30.26 -2.59
C SER A 883 -18.21 -29.70 -3.97
N CYS A 884 -18.57 -28.45 -4.28
CA CYS A 884 -18.06 -27.73 -5.44
C CYS A 884 -16.59 -27.31 -5.21
N LEU A 885 -15.75 -27.36 -6.25
CA LEU A 885 -14.31 -27.07 -6.10
C LEU A 885 -13.95 -25.59 -6.24
N GLY A 886 -14.77 -24.78 -6.90
CA GLY A 886 -14.53 -23.35 -7.11
C GLY A 886 -15.79 -22.63 -7.59
N ASP A 887 -15.70 -21.31 -7.78
CA ASP A 887 -16.76 -20.50 -8.36
C ASP A 887 -16.44 -20.11 -9.81
N LEU A 888 -17.45 -20.04 -10.68
CA LEU A 888 -17.28 -19.96 -12.13
C LEU A 888 -16.47 -18.74 -12.56
N PHE A 889 -16.79 -17.54 -12.05
CA PHE A 889 -16.00 -16.36 -12.35
C PHE A 889 -14.59 -16.47 -11.77
N SER A 890 -14.48 -16.88 -10.51
CA SER A 890 -13.21 -17.14 -9.83
C SER A 890 -12.27 -18.05 -10.62
N VAL A 891 -12.71 -19.26 -10.96
CA VAL A 891 -11.88 -20.22 -11.68
C VAL A 891 -11.54 -19.74 -13.08
N ASN A 892 -12.43 -18.98 -13.74
CA ASN A 892 -12.18 -18.48 -15.09
C ASN A 892 -11.04 -17.45 -15.13
N TRP A 893 -11.02 -16.48 -14.21
CA TRP A 893 -9.92 -15.52 -14.18
C TRP A 893 -8.63 -16.17 -13.67
N MET A 894 -8.72 -17.04 -12.66
CA MET A 894 -7.55 -17.72 -12.10
C MET A 894 -6.91 -18.70 -13.08
N GLN A 895 -7.71 -19.45 -13.84
CA GLN A 895 -7.18 -20.38 -14.84
C GLN A 895 -6.65 -19.68 -16.10
N ASP A 896 -7.17 -18.50 -16.45
CA ASP A 896 -6.54 -17.66 -17.48
C ASP A 896 -5.16 -17.18 -17.02
N ASP A 897 -5.04 -16.82 -15.73
CA ASP A 897 -3.78 -16.40 -15.10
C ASP A 897 -2.77 -17.55 -14.91
N ASP A 898 -3.23 -18.77 -14.61
CA ASP A 898 -2.42 -20.00 -14.57
C ASP A 898 -1.64 -20.23 -15.88
N LEU A 899 -2.10 -19.66 -17.01
CA LEU A 899 -1.39 -19.73 -18.30
C LEU A 899 -0.09 -18.91 -18.33
N GLY A 900 0.21 -18.15 -17.26
CA GLY A 900 1.45 -17.39 -17.13
C GLY A 900 1.52 -16.18 -18.07
N LYS A 901 0.38 -15.69 -18.57
CA LYS A 901 0.29 -14.61 -19.57
C LYS A 901 0.30 -13.20 -18.97
N PHE A 902 0.57 -13.08 -17.67
CA PHE A 902 0.56 -11.82 -16.92
C PHE A 902 1.26 -10.64 -17.65
N LYS A 903 2.38 -10.91 -18.35
CA LYS A 903 3.17 -9.91 -19.12
C LYS A 903 2.50 -9.37 -20.37
N SER A 904 1.72 -10.21 -21.04
CA SER A 904 1.17 -9.92 -22.36
C SER A 904 -0.31 -9.57 -22.32
N GLU A 905 -1.04 -10.09 -21.33
CA GLU A 905 -2.46 -9.89 -21.13
C GLU A 905 -2.74 -8.53 -20.50
N SER A 906 -3.70 -7.79 -21.04
CA SER A 906 -4.28 -6.63 -20.36
C SER A 906 -5.51 -7.02 -19.56
N PHE A 907 -5.87 -6.22 -18.55
CA PHE A 907 -7.12 -6.41 -17.82
C PHE A 907 -8.34 -6.44 -18.76
N ARG A 908 -8.37 -5.63 -19.82
CA ARG A 908 -9.41 -5.65 -20.86
C ARG A 908 -9.51 -7.01 -21.54
N SER A 909 -8.36 -7.63 -21.85
CA SER A 909 -8.30 -8.94 -22.50
C SER A 909 -8.80 -10.03 -21.55
N GLN A 910 -8.30 -10.04 -20.31
CA GLN A 910 -8.75 -11.00 -19.31
C GLN A 910 -10.24 -10.83 -19.00
N ILE A 911 -10.70 -9.62 -18.69
CA ILE A 911 -12.12 -9.33 -18.45
C ILE A 911 -12.95 -9.80 -19.65
N SER A 912 -12.56 -9.47 -20.89
CA SER A 912 -13.30 -9.92 -22.07
C SER A 912 -13.38 -11.45 -22.21
N LYS A 913 -12.31 -12.17 -21.87
CA LYS A 913 -12.33 -13.65 -21.87
C LYS A 913 -13.18 -14.19 -20.73
N VAL A 914 -12.99 -13.68 -19.51
CA VAL A 914 -13.71 -14.10 -18.32
C VAL A 914 -15.21 -13.82 -18.50
N THR A 915 -15.60 -12.68 -19.06
CA THR A 915 -17.00 -12.40 -19.45
C THR A 915 -17.56 -13.42 -20.44
N LYS A 916 -16.75 -13.96 -21.36
CA LYS A 916 -17.19 -15.00 -22.31
C LYS A 916 -17.28 -16.39 -21.68
N LEU A 917 -16.37 -16.71 -20.77
CA LEU A 917 -16.28 -18.02 -20.11
C LEU A 917 -17.26 -18.14 -18.94
N THR A 918 -17.55 -17.04 -18.26
CA THR A 918 -18.56 -16.94 -17.21
C THR A 918 -19.92 -16.73 -17.88
N ASP A 919 -20.44 -17.76 -18.53
CA ASP A 919 -21.64 -17.68 -19.38
C ASP A 919 -22.97 -17.72 -18.61
N LYS A 920 -22.91 -17.80 -17.27
CA LYS A 920 -24.08 -17.89 -16.38
C LYS A 920 -24.42 -16.58 -15.67
N SER A 921 -23.53 -15.60 -15.70
CA SER A 921 -23.70 -14.27 -15.11
C SER A 921 -22.96 -13.21 -15.93
N HIS A 922 -23.32 -11.95 -15.75
CA HIS A 922 -22.72 -10.81 -16.41
C HIS A 922 -21.58 -10.25 -15.56
N VAL A 923 -20.36 -10.60 -15.94
CA VAL A 923 -19.15 -9.98 -15.37
C VAL A 923 -19.15 -8.49 -15.67
N CYS A 924 -19.08 -7.67 -14.62
CA CYS A 924 -19.14 -6.20 -14.73
C CYS A 924 -17.83 -5.56 -14.26
N SER A 925 -17.56 -4.33 -14.73
CA SER A 925 -16.38 -3.54 -14.39
C SER A 925 -16.78 -2.11 -14.00
N PHE A 926 -16.26 -1.59 -12.88
CA PHE A 926 -16.59 -0.29 -12.29
C PHE A 926 -15.33 0.54 -11.98
N GLY A 927 -15.51 1.85 -11.77
CA GLY A 927 -14.44 2.76 -11.37
C GLY A 927 -13.57 3.26 -12.52
N ASP A 928 -12.26 3.30 -12.29
CA ASP A 928 -11.26 3.81 -13.24
C ASP A 928 -10.95 2.78 -14.34
N LYS A 929 -11.76 2.81 -15.40
CA LYS A 929 -11.61 1.91 -16.56
C LYS A 929 -10.36 2.18 -17.40
N SER A 930 -9.60 3.25 -17.13
CA SER A 930 -8.32 3.44 -17.83
C SER A 930 -7.33 2.31 -17.51
N PHE A 931 -7.51 1.63 -16.38
CA PHE A 931 -6.69 0.49 -15.97
C PHE A 931 -6.95 -0.76 -16.82
N GLU A 932 -8.08 -0.85 -17.53
CA GLU A 932 -8.36 -2.01 -18.39
C GLU A 932 -7.29 -2.18 -19.48
N ASP A 933 -6.66 -1.10 -19.94
CA ASP A 933 -5.61 -1.17 -20.95
C ASP A 933 -4.23 -1.53 -20.37
N GLU A 934 -4.07 -1.57 -19.05
CA GLU A 934 -2.84 -1.96 -18.37
C GLU A 934 -2.62 -3.49 -18.39
N LYS A 935 -1.35 -3.90 -18.30
CA LYS A 935 -0.92 -5.32 -18.26
C LYS A 935 -0.96 -5.87 -16.83
N ILE A 936 -1.25 -7.16 -16.70
CA ILE A 936 -1.48 -7.80 -15.38
C ILE A 936 -0.18 -7.99 -14.56
N GLY A 937 1.01 -8.20 -15.16
CA GLY A 937 2.26 -8.33 -14.38
C GLY A 937 3.56 -8.64 -15.14
N SER A 938 4.74 -8.55 -14.50
CA SER A 938 6.06 -8.61 -15.16
C SER A 938 7.09 -9.57 -14.54
N VAL A 939 6.82 -10.87 -14.38
CA VAL A 939 7.82 -11.95 -14.15
C VAL A 939 7.36 -13.26 -14.81
N GLU A 940 8.31 -14.06 -15.31
CA GLU A 940 8.10 -15.39 -15.90
C GLU A 940 8.31 -16.47 -14.83
N THR A 941 7.38 -17.43 -14.73
CA THR A 941 7.63 -18.73 -14.10
C THR A 941 7.10 -19.85 -14.98
N THR A 942 7.82 -20.97 -14.95
CA THR A 942 7.61 -22.20 -15.72
C THR A 942 6.16 -22.60 -15.83
N SER A 943 5.73 -22.79 -17.09
CA SER A 943 4.45 -23.38 -17.46
C SER A 943 4.19 -24.66 -16.67
N LEU A 944 3.23 -24.62 -15.74
CA LEU A 944 2.48 -25.82 -15.44
C LEU A 944 1.62 -26.08 -16.67
N SER A 945 1.92 -27.16 -17.39
CA SER A 945 1.09 -27.60 -18.50
C SER A 945 -0.27 -28.03 -17.95
N VAL A 946 -1.20 -27.07 -17.87
CA VAL A 946 -2.59 -27.32 -17.51
C VAL A 946 -3.39 -27.28 -18.81
N SER A 947 -4.00 -28.40 -19.17
CA SER A 947 -5.01 -28.43 -20.23
C SER A 947 -6.22 -27.62 -19.77
N PRO A 948 -6.80 -26.74 -20.61
CA PRO A 948 -8.02 -26.01 -20.24
C PRO A 948 -9.12 -27.02 -19.90
N SER A 949 -9.54 -27.05 -18.63
CA SER A 949 -10.76 -27.73 -18.22
C SER A 949 -11.95 -26.85 -18.55
N ASP A 950 -13.03 -27.44 -19.05
CA ASP A 950 -14.26 -26.71 -19.37
C ASP A 950 -14.90 -26.21 -18.06
N ALA A 951 -14.57 -24.97 -17.66
CA ALA A 951 -14.92 -24.42 -16.36
C ALA A 951 -16.43 -24.28 -16.13
N ALA A 952 -17.26 -24.36 -17.18
CA ALA A 952 -18.71 -24.42 -17.08
C ALA A 952 -19.24 -25.81 -16.66
N GLN A 953 -18.39 -26.84 -16.64
CA GLN A 953 -18.81 -28.21 -16.36
C GLN A 953 -19.22 -28.38 -14.89
N GLY A 954 -20.51 -28.68 -14.67
CA GLY A 954 -21.08 -28.79 -13.32
C GLY A 954 -21.32 -27.44 -12.65
N ALA A 955 -21.56 -26.38 -13.42
CA ALA A 955 -21.97 -25.08 -12.90
C ALA A 955 -23.35 -25.17 -12.22
N VAL A 956 -23.47 -24.58 -11.03
CA VAL A 956 -24.70 -24.55 -10.22
C VAL A 956 -24.87 -23.15 -9.66
N ASP A 957 -26.10 -22.62 -9.72
CA ASP A 957 -26.44 -21.32 -9.14
C ASP A 957 -26.05 -21.32 -7.65
N ALA A 958 -25.36 -20.28 -7.18
CA ALA A 958 -24.88 -20.23 -5.81
C ALA A 958 -25.99 -20.41 -4.76
N ARG A 959 -27.24 -20.04 -5.09
CA ARG A 959 -28.42 -20.23 -4.22
C ARG A 959 -28.84 -21.69 -4.10
N ASP A 960 -28.54 -22.51 -5.11
CA ASP A 960 -28.98 -23.91 -5.24
C ASP A 960 -27.89 -24.92 -4.84
N ILE A 961 -26.67 -24.46 -4.57
CA ILE A 961 -25.52 -25.33 -4.25
C ILE A 961 -25.83 -26.26 -3.07
N TYR A 962 -26.44 -25.76 -2.00
CA TYR A 962 -26.73 -26.55 -0.81
C TYR A 962 -27.72 -27.69 -1.10
N VAL A 963 -28.79 -27.39 -1.83
CA VAL A 963 -29.80 -28.39 -2.24
C VAL A 963 -29.18 -29.40 -3.21
N THR A 964 -28.43 -28.91 -4.19
CA THR A 964 -27.82 -29.76 -5.23
C THR A 964 -26.79 -30.72 -4.65
N GLN A 965 -25.90 -30.24 -3.77
CA GLN A 965 -24.92 -31.09 -3.09
C GLN A 965 -25.60 -32.11 -2.15
N ALA A 966 -26.63 -31.70 -1.39
CA ALA A 966 -27.37 -32.62 -0.52
C ALA A 966 -28.15 -33.69 -1.32
N MET A 967 -28.74 -33.30 -2.46
CA MET A 967 -29.41 -34.22 -3.38
C MET A 967 -28.43 -35.21 -4.00
N TRP A 968 -27.27 -34.73 -4.45
CA TRP A 968 -26.22 -35.59 -4.99
C TRP A 968 -25.74 -36.61 -3.96
N ALA A 969 -25.49 -36.18 -2.71
CA ALA A 969 -25.09 -37.06 -1.61
C ALA A 969 -26.16 -38.13 -1.31
N TRP A 970 -27.45 -37.78 -1.41
CA TRP A 970 -28.55 -38.74 -1.23
C TRP A 970 -28.65 -39.76 -2.37
N GLN A 971 -28.43 -39.33 -3.61
CA GLN A 971 -28.46 -40.20 -4.79
C GLN A 971 -27.30 -41.20 -4.79
N HIS A 972 -26.12 -40.79 -4.29
CA HIS A 972 -24.87 -41.56 -4.36
C HIS A 972 -24.47 -42.25 -3.05
N ALA A 973 -25.27 -42.15 -2.00
CA ALA A 973 -25.03 -42.85 -0.74
C ALA A 973 -25.01 -44.39 -0.95
N ALA A 974 -23.93 -45.03 -0.50
CA ALA A 974 -23.69 -46.47 -0.70
C ALA A 974 -24.54 -47.38 0.19
N ASP A 975 -25.00 -46.87 1.33
CA ASP A 975 -25.75 -47.62 2.35
C ASP A 975 -26.97 -46.83 2.85
N TRP A 976 -27.90 -47.54 3.49
CA TRP A 976 -29.17 -46.98 3.95
C TRP A 976 -29.01 -45.89 5.02
N GLU A 977 -28.02 -46.01 5.91
CA GLU A 977 -27.79 -45.04 6.99
C GLU A 977 -27.28 -43.71 6.42
N SER A 978 -26.26 -43.78 5.55
CA SER A 978 -25.76 -42.62 4.80
C SER A 978 -26.85 -41.96 3.95
N LYS A 979 -27.72 -42.76 3.32
CA LYS A 979 -28.85 -42.27 2.53
C LYS A 979 -29.88 -41.56 3.40
N GLN A 980 -30.21 -42.10 4.57
CA GLN A 980 -31.12 -41.47 5.52
C GLN A 980 -30.56 -40.14 6.07
N LYS A 981 -29.24 -40.09 6.36
CA LYS A 981 -28.55 -38.87 6.80
C LYS A 981 -28.61 -37.78 5.71
N ALA A 982 -28.29 -38.14 4.47
CA ALA A 982 -28.34 -37.21 3.34
C ALA A 982 -29.78 -36.72 3.04
N TRP A 983 -30.77 -37.61 3.12
CA TRP A 983 -32.19 -37.24 2.97
C TRP A 983 -32.64 -36.23 4.03
N LYS A 984 -32.26 -36.46 5.29
CA LYS A 984 -32.59 -35.54 6.39
C LYS A 984 -31.96 -34.16 6.17
N ARG A 985 -30.71 -34.10 5.69
CA ARG A 985 -30.03 -32.85 5.32
C ARG A 985 -30.77 -32.13 4.20
N LEU A 986 -31.13 -32.84 3.12
CA LEU A 986 -31.85 -32.27 1.97
C LEU A 986 -33.21 -31.68 2.37
N VAL A 987 -34.05 -32.45 3.08
CA VAL A 987 -35.36 -31.98 3.53
C VAL A 987 -35.23 -30.81 4.50
N GLY A 988 -34.21 -30.84 5.37
CA GLY A 988 -33.90 -29.73 6.28
C GLY A 988 -33.62 -28.43 5.54
N ILE A 989 -32.72 -28.47 4.54
CA ILE A 989 -32.38 -27.32 3.69
C ILE A 989 -33.62 -26.78 2.98
N MET A 990 -34.43 -27.65 2.36
CA MET A 990 -35.64 -27.21 1.66
C MET A 990 -36.66 -26.52 2.58
N LYS A 991 -36.80 -27.01 3.82
CA LYS A 991 -37.67 -26.38 4.82
C LYS A 991 -37.16 -25.03 5.28
N ASP A 992 -35.84 -24.89 5.47
CA ASP A 992 -35.23 -23.61 5.80
C ASP A 992 -35.46 -22.58 4.67
N GLN A 993 -35.30 -23.00 3.41
CA GLN A 993 -35.57 -22.16 2.24
C GLN A 993 -37.04 -21.70 2.16
N GLU A 994 -38.00 -22.61 2.39
CA GLU A 994 -39.44 -22.26 2.45
C GLU A 994 -39.73 -21.28 3.60
N ALA A 995 -39.10 -21.48 4.76
CA ALA A 995 -39.26 -20.59 5.90
C ALA A 995 -38.68 -19.19 5.64
N ASP A 996 -37.53 -19.11 4.96
CA ASP A 996 -36.91 -17.85 4.57
C ASP A 996 -37.77 -17.10 3.53
N GLU A 997 -38.31 -17.80 2.53
CA GLU A 997 -39.27 -17.23 1.57
C GLU A 997 -40.50 -16.65 2.26
N ALA A 998 -41.10 -17.40 3.18
CA ALA A 998 -42.27 -16.95 3.94
C ALA A 998 -41.95 -15.73 4.82
N LEU A 999 -40.76 -15.68 5.42
CA LEU A 999 -40.31 -14.57 6.26
C LEU A 999 -40.22 -13.25 5.46
N PHE A 1000 -39.51 -13.24 4.34
CA PHE A 1000 -39.32 -12.01 3.54
C PHE A 1000 -40.60 -11.61 2.80
N ALA A 1001 -41.41 -12.57 2.32
CA ALA A 1001 -42.75 -12.30 1.83
C ALA A 1001 -43.64 -11.67 2.91
N GLY A 1002 -43.53 -12.16 4.14
CA GLY A 1002 -44.20 -11.62 5.32
C GLY A 1002 -43.78 -10.19 5.66
N MET A 1003 -42.50 -9.83 5.48
CA MET A 1003 -42.01 -8.45 5.66
C MET A 1003 -42.65 -7.50 4.63
N ALA A 1004 -42.65 -7.88 3.35
CA ALA A 1004 -43.29 -7.08 2.29
C ALA A 1004 -44.79 -6.90 2.54
N ALA A 1005 -45.49 -7.97 2.93
CA ALA A 1005 -46.91 -7.92 3.24
C ALA A 1005 -47.20 -7.01 4.44
N ALA A 1006 -46.36 -7.07 5.48
CA ALA A 1006 -46.47 -6.22 6.66
C ALA A 1006 -46.26 -4.75 6.35
N ALA A 1007 -45.27 -4.44 5.51
CA ALA A 1007 -44.94 -3.07 5.17
C ALA A 1007 -46.08 -2.41 4.38
N CYS A 1008 -46.74 -3.17 3.52
CA CYS A 1008 -47.87 -2.71 2.71
C CYS A 1008 -49.23 -2.75 3.45
N ALA A 1009 -49.29 -3.19 4.72
CA ALA A 1009 -50.57 -3.40 5.41
C ALA A 1009 -51.39 -2.11 5.59
N ASP A 1010 -50.72 -0.97 5.71
CA ASP A 1010 -51.34 0.35 5.89
C ASP A 1010 -51.59 1.09 4.55
N VAL A 1011 -51.24 0.46 3.43
CA VAL A 1011 -51.47 1.00 2.08
C VAL A 1011 -52.93 0.76 1.67
N ASN A 1012 -53.49 1.66 0.86
CA ASN A 1012 -54.86 1.52 0.32
C ASN A 1012 -55.08 0.08 -0.21
N PRO A 1013 -56.17 -0.61 0.19
CA PRO A 1013 -56.49 -1.97 -0.26
C PRO A 1013 -56.44 -2.19 -1.77
N GLU A 1014 -56.80 -1.17 -2.57
CA GLU A 1014 -56.74 -1.23 -4.04
C GLU A 1014 -55.30 -1.28 -4.59
N LEU A 1015 -54.32 -0.77 -3.82
CA LEU A 1015 -52.90 -0.73 -4.15
C LEU A 1015 -52.08 -1.79 -3.42
N LEU A 1016 -52.69 -2.60 -2.54
CA LEU A 1016 -52.00 -3.58 -1.70
C LEU A 1016 -51.17 -4.59 -2.52
N ILE A 1017 -51.78 -5.18 -3.55
CA ILE A 1017 -51.11 -6.14 -4.44
C ILE A 1017 -49.98 -5.47 -5.22
N GLN A 1018 -50.21 -4.23 -5.69
CA GLN A 1018 -49.18 -3.48 -6.40
C GLN A 1018 -48.00 -3.16 -5.47
N CYS A 1019 -48.26 -2.73 -4.24
CA CYS A 1019 -47.23 -2.48 -3.23
C CYS A 1019 -46.41 -3.74 -2.94
N GLN A 1020 -47.06 -4.87 -2.66
CA GLN A 1020 -46.35 -6.12 -2.36
C GLN A 1020 -45.50 -6.59 -3.55
N LYS A 1021 -46.05 -6.53 -4.78
CA LYS A 1021 -45.31 -6.86 -6.00
C LYS A 1021 -44.11 -5.92 -6.17
N LYS A 1022 -44.29 -4.63 -5.92
CA LYS A 1022 -43.25 -3.60 -5.97
C LYS A 1022 -42.09 -3.98 -5.04
N ILE A 1023 -42.40 -4.26 -3.78
CA ILE A 1023 -41.41 -4.59 -2.76
C ILE A 1023 -40.70 -5.92 -3.04
N LEU A 1024 -41.43 -6.95 -3.50
CA LEU A 1024 -40.86 -8.29 -3.68
C LEU A 1024 -40.04 -8.46 -4.95
N SER A 1025 -40.35 -7.72 -6.03
CA SER A 1025 -39.87 -8.08 -7.37
C SER A 1025 -39.34 -6.93 -8.21
N GLU A 1026 -39.60 -5.67 -7.85
CA GLU A 1026 -39.08 -4.55 -8.65
C GLU A 1026 -37.57 -4.37 -8.45
N LEU A 1027 -36.89 -3.99 -9.53
CA LEU A 1027 -35.48 -3.62 -9.51
C LEU A 1027 -35.41 -2.11 -9.24
N MET A 1028 -35.12 -1.73 -8.00
CA MET A 1028 -34.92 -0.33 -7.62
C MET A 1028 -33.43 -0.01 -7.49
N GLU A 1029 -33.08 1.22 -7.84
CA GLU A 1029 -31.72 1.74 -7.61
C GLU A 1029 -31.54 2.07 -6.12
N MET A 1030 -30.39 1.70 -5.55
CA MET A 1030 -30.12 1.94 -4.14
C MET A 1030 -29.67 3.40 -3.90
N THR A 1031 -30.56 4.22 -3.35
CA THR A 1031 -30.26 5.61 -2.96
C THR A 1031 -30.24 5.81 -1.44
N HIS A 1032 -30.95 4.97 -0.68
CA HIS A 1032 -31.07 5.03 0.79
C HIS A 1032 -30.17 4.00 1.49
N MET A 1033 -28.85 4.10 1.27
CA MET A 1033 -27.86 3.14 1.83
C MET A 1033 -27.87 3.05 3.36
N ASP A 1034 -28.19 4.14 4.06
CA ASP A 1034 -28.29 4.15 5.52
C ASP A 1034 -29.45 3.26 6.00
N CYS A 1035 -30.63 3.40 5.39
CA CYS A 1035 -31.77 2.55 5.70
C CYS A 1035 -31.45 1.08 5.41
N HIS A 1036 -30.86 0.81 4.24
CA HIS A 1036 -30.52 -0.55 3.83
C HIS A 1036 -29.53 -1.22 4.80
N HIS A 1037 -28.51 -0.48 5.26
CA HIS A 1037 -27.56 -0.96 6.25
C HIS A 1037 -28.25 -1.33 7.57
N GLU A 1038 -29.08 -0.45 8.13
CA GLU A 1038 -29.80 -0.73 9.38
C GLU A 1038 -30.69 -1.98 9.27
N LEU A 1039 -31.44 -2.11 8.17
CA LEU A 1039 -32.32 -3.27 7.94
C LEU A 1039 -31.51 -4.57 7.76
N ALA A 1040 -30.39 -4.53 7.04
CA ALA A 1040 -29.55 -5.69 6.83
C ALA A 1040 -28.91 -6.21 8.14
N HIS A 1041 -28.46 -5.29 9.01
CA HIS A 1041 -27.99 -5.64 10.35
C HIS A 1041 -29.12 -6.16 11.25
N ALA A 1042 -30.32 -5.58 11.17
CA ALA A 1042 -31.48 -6.04 11.92
C ALA A 1042 -31.87 -7.48 11.56
N VAL A 1043 -31.81 -7.87 10.28
CA VAL A 1043 -31.99 -9.26 9.86
C VAL A 1043 -30.88 -10.15 10.45
N HIS A 1044 -29.62 -9.74 10.35
CA HIS A 1044 -28.52 -10.53 10.89
C HIS A 1044 -28.70 -10.80 12.40
N GLU A 1045 -29.08 -9.78 13.17
CA GLU A 1045 -29.18 -9.84 14.63
C GLU A 1045 -30.44 -10.57 15.12
N LYS A 1046 -31.60 -10.36 14.47
CA LYS A 1046 -32.88 -10.82 15.02
C LYS A 1046 -33.48 -12.03 14.31
N CYS A 1047 -33.16 -12.25 13.03
CA CYS A 1047 -33.76 -13.37 12.32
C CYS A 1047 -33.06 -14.70 12.67
N PRO A 1048 -33.82 -15.82 12.68
CA PRO A 1048 -33.29 -17.10 13.10
C PRO A 1048 -32.20 -17.59 12.12
N ALA A 1049 -31.03 -17.94 12.67
CA ALA A 1049 -29.98 -18.59 11.90
C ALA A 1049 -30.43 -19.96 11.38
N SER A 1050 -29.83 -20.41 10.28
CA SER A 1050 -30.10 -21.73 9.72
C SER A 1050 -29.15 -22.77 10.34
N ASP A 1051 -29.71 -23.92 10.71
CA ASP A 1051 -28.94 -25.06 11.23
C ASP A 1051 -28.13 -25.78 10.12
N TYR A 1052 -28.41 -25.52 8.84
CA TYR A 1052 -27.82 -26.24 7.71
C TYR A 1052 -26.81 -25.42 6.90
N HIS A 1053 -26.82 -24.09 7.04
CA HIS A 1053 -26.01 -23.17 6.23
C HIS A 1053 -24.78 -22.59 6.95
N ASN A 1054 -24.45 -23.05 8.17
CA ASN A 1054 -23.31 -22.57 8.97
C ASN A 1054 -23.22 -21.04 9.05
N SER A 1055 -24.35 -20.36 9.28
CA SER A 1055 -24.42 -18.90 9.34
C SER A 1055 -24.22 -18.37 10.77
N ALA A 1056 -23.49 -17.26 10.91
CA ALA A 1056 -23.31 -16.57 12.19
C ALA A 1056 -24.54 -15.77 12.65
N GLY A 1057 -25.54 -15.60 11.80
CA GLY A 1057 -26.78 -14.87 12.09
C GLY A 1057 -27.89 -15.22 11.11
N GLY A 1058 -28.89 -14.33 10.99
CA GLY A 1058 -30.09 -14.55 10.17
C GLY A 1058 -29.87 -14.65 8.65
N TRP A 1059 -28.68 -14.29 8.15
CA TRP A 1059 -28.34 -14.38 6.73
C TRP A 1059 -27.68 -15.72 6.39
N ASN A 1060 -28.05 -16.31 5.25
CA ASN A 1060 -27.44 -17.51 4.69
C ASN A 1060 -27.33 -17.41 3.16
N GLY A 1061 -26.63 -18.36 2.53
CA GLY A 1061 -26.37 -18.34 1.09
C GLY A 1061 -27.62 -18.32 0.20
N PHE A 1062 -28.76 -18.79 0.68
CA PHE A 1062 -30.03 -18.74 -0.06
C PHE A 1062 -30.77 -17.41 0.14
N ASN A 1063 -30.95 -17.00 1.40
CA ASN A 1063 -31.86 -15.92 1.73
C ASN A 1063 -31.30 -14.51 1.47
N MET A 1064 -29.99 -14.36 1.24
CA MET A 1064 -29.39 -13.07 0.87
C MET A 1064 -29.95 -12.49 -0.44
N LYS A 1065 -30.57 -13.30 -1.32
CA LYS A 1065 -31.32 -12.80 -2.49
C LYS A 1065 -32.45 -11.84 -2.10
N PHE A 1066 -32.98 -11.99 -0.89
CA PHE A 1066 -34.03 -11.14 -0.34
C PHE A 1066 -33.53 -9.83 0.26
N ALA A 1067 -32.22 -9.53 0.22
CA ALA A 1067 -31.75 -8.18 0.49
C ALA A 1067 -32.40 -7.15 -0.46
N ARG A 1068 -32.84 -7.58 -1.66
CA ARG A 1068 -33.69 -6.76 -2.56
C ARG A 1068 -34.98 -6.28 -1.88
N VAL A 1069 -35.61 -7.11 -1.04
CA VAL A 1069 -36.82 -6.73 -0.31
C VAL A 1069 -36.51 -5.57 0.63
N LEU A 1070 -35.38 -5.64 1.34
CA LEU A 1070 -34.94 -4.58 2.25
C LEU A 1070 -34.60 -3.29 1.51
N LEU A 1071 -33.90 -3.41 0.37
CA LEU A 1071 -33.63 -2.30 -0.55
C LEU A 1071 -34.95 -1.63 -0.97
N ASN A 1072 -35.90 -2.40 -1.51
CA ASN A 1072 -37.16 -1.86 -2.00
C ASN A 1072 -38.01 -1.23 -0.89
N LEU A 1073 -37.94 -1.75 0.34
CA LEU A 1073 -38.58 -1.13 1.52
C LEU A 1073 -37.99 0.25 1.79
N CYS A 1074 -36.67 0.38 1.74
CA CYS A 1074 -35.97 1.65 1.94
C CYS A 1074 -36.29 2.67 0.84
N GLU A 1075 -36.26 2.26 -0.43
CA GLU A 1075 -36.60 3.15 -1.54
C GLU A 1075 -38.09 3.52 -1.60
N SER A 1076 -38.93 2.77 -0.89
CA SER A 1076 -40.37 3.02 -0.80
C SER A 1076 -40.82 3.73 0.48
N GLN A 1077 -39.91 4.22 1.33
CA GLN A 1077 -40.24 4.89 2.61
C GLN A 1077 -41.33 5.96 2.47
N GLY A 1078 -41.22 6.82 1.46
CA GLY A 1078 -42.20 7.88 1.21
C GLY A 1078 -43.58 7.37 0.81
N VAL A 1079 -43.66 6.26 0.07
CA VAL A 1079 -44.92 5.63 -0.36
C VAL A 1079 -45.55 4.81 0.78
N LEU A 1080 -44.71 4.15 1.57
CA LEU A 1080 -45.13 3.34 2.71
C LEU A 1080 -45.52 4.19 3.93
N GLY A 1081 -45.10 5.46 3.97
CA GLY A 1081 -45.28 6.34 5.13
C GLY A 1081 -44.55 5.83 6.38
N LYS A 1082 -43.45 5.08 6.20
CA LYS A 1082 -42.67 4.46 7.28
C LYS A 1082 -41.25 5.01 7.31
N SER A 1083 -40.79 5.42 8.48
CA SER A 1083 -39.38 5.80 8.71
C SER A 1083 -38.48 4.57 8.80
N THR A 1084 -37.15 4.78 8.75
CA THR A 1084 -36.17 3.69 8.89
C THR A 1084 -36.38 2.92 10.19
N THR A 1085 -36.59 3.62 11.31
CA THR A 1085 -36.84 3.00 12.62
C THR A 1085 -38.07 2.10 12.58
N GLN A 1086 -39.16 2.55 11.97
CA GLN A 1086 -40.38 1.75 11.85
C GLN A 1086 -40.19 0.51 10.96
N LEU A 1087 -39.34 0.60 9.94
CA LEU A 1087 -38.98 -0.55 9.11
C LEU A 1087 -38.07 -1.53 9.85
N VAL A 1088 -37.13 -1.05 10.66
CA VAL A 1088 -36.30 -1.89 11.54
C VAL A 1088 -37.18 -2.63 12.56
N ASP A 1089 -38.11 -1.93 13.20
CA ASP A 1089 -39.07 -2.54 14.14
C ASP A 1089 -39.92 -3.62 13.48
N LEU A 1090 -40.34 -3.37 12.22
CA LEU A 1090 -41.07 -4.36 11.42
C LEU A 1090 -40.21 -5.60 11.13
N VAL A 1091 -38.94 -5.43 10.78
CA VAL A 1091 -38.00 -6.55 10.60
C VAL A 1091 -37.88 -7.34 11.89
N HIS A 1092 -37.65 -6.67 13.02
CA HIS A 1092 -37.56 -7.31 14.34
C HIS A 1092 -38.82 -8.12 14.69
N GLU A 1093 -40.01 -7.54 14.49
CA GLU A 1093 -41.28 -8.21 14.76
C GLU A 1093 -41.44 -9.47 13.90
N ARG A 1094 -41.10 -9.40 12.61
CA ARG A 1094 -41.23 -10.53 11.69
C ARG A 1094 -40.20 -11.62 11.95
N CYS A 1095 -38.96 -11.25 12.25
CA CYS A 1095 -37.93 -12.17 12.72
C CYS A 1095 -38.36 -12.90 13.99
N ALA A 1096 -38.92 -12.19 14.99
CA ALA A 1096 -39.40 -12.79 16.23
C ALA A 1096 -40.56 -13.79 16.00
N LYS A 1097 -41.49 -13.46 15.09
CA LYS A 1097 -42.56 -14.39 14.70
C LYS A 1097 -42.03 -15.64 14.00
N ALA A 1098 -41.05 -15.50 13.12
CA ALA A 1098 -40.42 -16.65 12.47
C ALA A 1098 -39.66 -17.54 13.46
N ALA A 1099 -39.01 -16.97 14.48
CA ALA A 1099 -38.37 -17.73 15.55
C ALA A 1099 -39.39 -18.56 16.37
N LEU A 1100 -40.58 -18.01 16.63
CA LEU A 1100 -41.67 -18.73 17.30
C LEU A 1100 -42.26 -19.86 16.42
N GLY A 1101 -42.43 -19.61 15.13
CA GLY A 1101 -42.92 -20.62 14.16
C GLY A 1101 -41.98 -21.81 13.97
N ARG A 1102 -40.66 -21.60 14.07
CA ARG A 1102 -39.65 -22.67 14.04
C ARG A 1102 -39.64 -23.54 15.32
N ALA A 1103 -40.21 -23.08 16.43
CA ALA A 1103 -40.32 -23.84 17.67
C ALA A 1103 -41.51 -24.83 17.69
N GLU A 1104 -42.52 -24.65 16.82
CA GLU A 1104 -43.74 -25.49 16.80
C GLU A 1104 -43.70 -26.66 15.81
N THR A 1105 -42.64 -26.84 15.01
CA THR A 1105 -42.57 -27.93 14.02
C THR A 1105 -41.90 -29.20 14.58
N GLN A 1106 -42.46 -29.77 15.66
CA GLN A 1106 -42.18 -31.17 16.03
C GLN A 1106 -43.10 -32.12 15.24
N ILE A 1107 -42.45 -32.99 14.46
CA ILE A 1107 -42.91 -34.21 13.80
C ILE A 1107 -44.42 -34.52 13.95
N VAL A 1108 -45.16 -34.45 12.83
CA VAL A 1108 -46.38 -35.25 12.65
C VAL A 1108 -46.10 -36.26 11.53
N VAL A 1109 -46.34 -37.53 11.89
CA VAL A 1109 -46.03 -38.79 11.19
C VAL A 1109 -46.60 -38.88 9.79
#